data_AF-A0A1V4QB12-F1
#
_entry.id   AF-A0A1V4QB12-F1
#
_cell.length_a   1.000
_cell.length_b   1.000
_cell.length_c   1.000
_cell.angle_alpha   90.00
_cell.angle_beta   90.00
_cell.angle_gamma   90.00
#
_symmetry.space_group_name_H-M   'P 1'
#
loop_
_entity.id
_entity.type
_entity.pdbx_description
1 polymer ?
#
loop_
_entity_poly.entity_id
_entity_poly.type
_entity_poly.pdbx_seq_one_letter_code
_entity_poly.pdbx_strand_id
1 'polypeptide(L)'
;MTTFDETTFDETTLHETTVEQTGFDDTTFDDDGALDLIAFDGPVFDPFAGGSPQAPRDDESVEPVSTRVAPIPAARTGPAGGAGPVGAPGLMTGSVADLAAGVLSAHRAALRAQTALQRALVDRALSGNRFSRSASEPPSPASGDTHGSGGNHRAGALTSAPEGAFKPLTRPSATTLRPGELPALLSRAGYPGPVAVDVVTDISVRGGSRGLGALSATPARGAAPQDAVKVAAVIFAALVGLPDCLPNPTAHVALRSSHDLPAGPFRLEIREIDLLPRPHLVAEVVAADAGVTDAGVTDNGVAQDDHGQVEVLLREGPGTHVGPRAGGGAPSPSARTSRDGRHVLLNEFHMAHLSRGDQALALGPEFGVYTGRRATRLPTGGLLLVDRVVDYSGNENSRQTAEFGPAAYNTEYDAPADSWYFADTANESMPHFVFMETSLQAALLMGYYAGPTLVDPHATASLRNLGGTATLHRQVDLRDKTICQHSRLLSTTILPGSSLQTFDYTLSVDGETLYSGETLFGYFSDEALATQTGLDAGATRPSWIAAQQIRPRTRRIDVAARRGATDRMPRSVGKLALLDWVDVVDDGGEFGLGCLHLIRPIDPHDWYFDRHFHLDPVIPGSLGVETVVQAVQEWMIDAGHGSDYAEPGFAIPTGVAFDWKYRGQFLPSDEHCEVEVHIKSVHVGEHAVVVVVDASLWKPGLRIYELTDLGIELHDRKAIQR
;
A
#
# COMPACT_ATOMS: atom_id res chain seq x y z
N MET A 1 -28.66 -29.37 -55.21
CA MET A 1 -27.81 -30.04 -56.22
C MET A 1 -28.22 -29.51 -57.60
N THR A 2 -27.83 -28.28 -57.94
CA THR A 2 -28.05 -27.68 -59.28
C THR A 2 -27.27 -26.36 -59.40
N THR A 3 -26.15 -26.42 -60.14
CA THR A 3 -25.70 -25.44 -61.17
C THR A 3 -25.84 -23.91 -61.00
N PHE A 4 -24.69 -23.22 -61.11
CA PHE A 4 -24.41 -21.95 -61.85
C PHE A 4 -25.12 -20.64 -61.41
N ASP A 5 -24.55 -19.42 -61.49
CA ASP A 5 -23.15 -18.94 -61.68
C ASP A 5 -23.01 -17.46 -61.20
N GLU A 6 -21.77 -16.96 -61.10
CA GLU A 6 -21.25 -15.57 -61.21
C GLU A 6 -21.91 -14.27 -60.61
N THR A 7 -21.02 -13.43 -60.04
CA THR A 7 -20.97 -11.92 -60.04
C THR A 7 -21.78 -11.00 -59.07
N THR A 8 -21.05 -10.41 -58.10
CA THR A 8 -20.70 -8.95 -57.94
C THR A 8 -21.76 -7.82 -57.77
N PHE A 9 -21.84 -7.24 -56.54
CA PHE A 9 -22.29 -5.85 -56.14
C PHE A 9 -23.77 -5.43 -56.47
N ASP A 10 -24.48 -4.46 -55.84
CA ASP A 10 -24.17 -3.45 -54.79
C ASP A 10 -25.41 -2.98 -53.96
N GLU A 11 -25.16 -2.27 -52.85
CA GLU A 11 -25.86 -1.16 -52.14
C GLU A 11 -27.40 -0.95 -51.98
N THR A 12 -27.77 -0.48 -50.75
CA THR A 12 -28.90 0.43 -50.35
C THR A 12 -30.38 -0.06 -50.40
N THR A 13 -31.39 0.45 -49.66
CA THR A 13 -31.54 1.64 -48.76
C THR A 13 -32.65 1.48 -47.68
N LEU A 14 -32.53 2.24 -46.57
CA LEU A 14 -33.53 2.91 -45.68
C LEU A 14 -35.03 2.49 -45.59
N HIS A 15 -35.56 2.50 -44.36
CA HIS A 15 -36.68 3.41 -43.99
C HIS A 15 -36.86 3.62 -42.47
N GLU A 16 -37.06 4.88 -42.05
CA GLU A 16 -37.60 5.27 -40.72
C GLU A 16 -39.14 5.34 -40.74
N THR A 17 -39.81 5.09 -39.60
CA THR A 17 -41.03 5.82 -39.21
C THR A 17 -41.22 5.90 -37.68
N THR A 18 -41.66 7.06 -37.21
CA THR A 18 -41.96 7.42 -35.80
C THR A 18 -43.47 7.19 -35.46
N VAL A 19 -43.88 7.34 -34.18
CA VAL A 19 -45.11 8.05 -33.67
C VAL A 19 -45.91 7.36 -32.51
N GLU A 20 -46.00 8.11 -31.39
CA GLU A 20 -47.05 8.32 -30.35
C GLU A 20 -47.72 7.23 -29.45
N GLN A 21 -47.53 7.45 -28.13
CA GLN A 21 -48.47 7.59 -27.00
C GLN A 21 -49.87 6.90 -26.92
N THR A 22 -50.08 6.17 -25.80
CA THR A 22 -51.31 6.10 -24.95
C THR A 22 -51.01 5.32 -23.65
N GLY A 23 -51.74 5.38 -22.52
CA GLY A 23 -52.77 6.36 -22.08
C GLY A 23 -53.80 5.79 -21.07
N PHE A 24 -53.73 6.17 -19.76
CA PHE A 24 -54.66 5.82 -18.65
C PHE A 24 -54.70 4.30 -18.26
N ASP A 25 -55.13 3.84 -17.06
CA ASP A 25 -55.72 4.49 -15.88
C ASP A 25 -55.37 3.74 -14.55
N ASP A 26 -55.82 4.29 -13.42
CA ASP A 26 -55.72 3.85 -12.01
C ASP A 26 -56.51 2.55 -11.66
N THR A 27 -56.09 1.77 -10.63
CA THR A 27 -56.95 1.22 -9.54
C THR A 27 -56.32 0.13 -8.63
N THR A 28 -56.67 0.23 -7.34
CA THR A 28 -56.83 -0.82 -6.29
C THR A 28 -55.63 -1.56 -5.70
N PHE A 29 -55.44 -1.33 -4.38
CA PHE A 29 -54.89 -2.28 -3.42
C PHE A 29 -55.82 -3.51 -3.27
N ASP A 30 -55.23 -4.68 -3.02
CA ASP A 30 -55.77 -5.64 -2.05
C ASP A 30 -54.62 -6.47 -1.42
N ASP A 31 -54.90 -7.07 -0.27
CA ASP A 31 -53.91 -7.58 0.71
C ASP A 31 -53.51 -9.07 0.52
N ASP A 32 -52.75 -9.60 1.49
CA ASP A 32 -52.42 -11.03 1.71
C ASP A 32 -51.36 -11.69 0.81
N GLY A 33 -50.10 -11.61 1.27
CA GLY A 33 -48.97 -12.43 0.80
C GLY A 33 -47.88 -12.55 1.86
N ALA A 34 -48.09 -13.43 2.85
CA ALA A 34 -47.19 -13.59 3.99
C ALA A 34 -45.75 -13.94 3.58
N LEU A 35 -44.79 -13.11 4.00
CA LEU A 35 -43.36 -13.42 3.93
C LEU A 35 -42.95 -14.16 5.21
N ASP A 36 -42.63 -15.45 5.07
CA ASP A 36 -42.04 -16.23 6.16
C ASP A 36 -40.69 -15.63 6.58
N LEU A 37 -40.62 -15.21 7.84
CA LEU A 37 -39.39 -14.83 8.51
C LEU A 37 -38.52 -16.08 8.71
N ILE A 38 -37.48 -16.24 7.89
CA ILE A 38 -36.40 -17.19 8.17
C ILE A 38 -35.59 -16.62 9.35
N ALA A 39 -36.00 -16.98 10.56
CA ALA A 39 -35.24 -16.71 11.78
C ALA A 39 -33.97 -17.57 11.79
N PHE A 40 -32.81 -16.93 11.97
CA PHE A 40 -31.53 -17.59 12.09
C PHE A 40 -31.23 -17.92 13.56
N ASP A 41 -31.51 -19.16 13.97
CA ASP A 41 -31.10 -19.73 15.27
C ASP A 41 -29.74 -20.47 15.13
N GLY A 42 -28.70 -19.72 14.78
CA GLY A 42 -27.32 -20.20 14.71
C GLY A 42 -26.42 -19.48 15.73
N PRO A 43 -25.48 -20.19 16.40
CA PRO A 43 -24.52 -19.52 17.28
C PRO A 43 -23.56 -18.64 16.47
N VAL A 44 -23.10 -17.54 17.08
CA VAL A 44 -22.04 -16.69 16.52
C VAL A 44 -20.79 -17.54 16.32
N PHE A 45 -20.27 -17.57 15.10
CA PHE A 45 -19.16 -18.42 14.71
C PHE A 45 -17.81 -17.82 15.13
N ASP A 46 -17.09 -18.51 16.00
CA ASP A 46 -15.68 -18.27 16.30
C ASP A 46 -14.81 -19.25 15.49
N PRO A 47 -14.06 -18.78 14.46
CA PRO A 47 -13.22 -19.64 13.63
C PRO A 47 -11.99 -20.24 14.35
N PHE A 48 -11.68 -19.84 15.59
CA PHE A 48 -10.46 -20.29 16.30
C PHE A 48 -10.72 -20.92 17.67
N ALA A 49 -11.94 -21.40 17.92
CA ALA A 49 -12.31 -22.10 19.14
C ALA A 49 -11.69 -23.52 19.26
N GLY A 50 -10.37 -23.60 19.52
CA GLY A 50 -9.78 -24.66 20.34
C GLY A 50 -8.59 -25.46 19.77
N GLY A 51 -7.60 -25.72 20.65
CA GLY A 51 -6.81 -26.95 20.61
C GLY A 51 -5.28 -26.81 20.52
N SER A 52 -4.59 -26.70 21.65
CA SER A 52 -3.14 -26.97 21.71
C SER A 52 -2.88 -28.47 21.48
N PRO A 53 -1.90 -28.86 20.63
CA PRO A 53 -1.63 -30.27 20.36
C PRO A 53 -0.84 -30.94 21.50
N GLN A 54 -1.32 -32.09 21.98
CA GLN A 54 -0.57 -32.97 22.88
C GLN A 54 -0.34 -34.32 22.20
N ALA A 55 0.87 -34.87 22.35
CA ALA A 55 1.35 -36.02 21.57
C ALA A 55 0.69 -37.37 21.95
N PRO A 56 0.62 -38.35 21.03
CA PRO A 56 -0.11 -39.60 21.24
C PRO A 56 0.67 -40.66 22.04
N ARG A 57 -0.08 -41.56 22.70
CA ARG A 57 0.38 -42.88 23.17
C ARG A 57 -0.74 -43.93 23.10
N ASP A 58 -0.59 -44.84 22.13
CA ASP A 58 -0.77 -46.29 22.18
C ASP A 58 -1.77 -46.93 23.19
N ASP A 59 -2.90 -47.38 22.62
CA ASP A 59 -3.32 -48.80 22.48
C ASP A 59 -4.37 -49.49 23.41
N GLU A 60 -5.16 -50.32 22.71
CA GLU A 60 -6.02 -51.48 23.05
C GLU A 60 -7.16 -51.48 24.13
N SER A 61 -8.36 -51.86 23.62
CA SER A 61 -9.29 -52.90 24.14
C SER A 61 -10.70 -52.56 24.72
N VAL A 62 -11.73 -52.64 23.84
CA VAL A 62 -12.85 -53.62 23.83
C VAL A 62 -14.01 -53.61 24.89
N GLU A 63 -15.24 -53.84 24.35
CA GLU A 63 -16.57 -54.21 24.93
C GLU A 63 -17.59 -53.11 25.36
N PRO A 64 -18.89 -53.21 24.95
CA PRO A 64 -19.96 -52.26 25.29
C PRO A 64 -20.99 -52.82 26.30
N VAL A 65 -21.58 -51.95 27.15
CA VAL A 65 -22.74 -52.32 27.99
C VAL A 65 -23.85 -51.27 27.94
N SER A 66 -25.06 -51.74 27.61
CA SER A 66 -26.32 -51.01 27.69
C SER A 66 -26.96 -51.13 29.07
N THR A 67 -27.64 -50.10 29.59
CA THR A 67 -28.88 -50.32 30.36
C THR A 67 -29.81 -49.10 30.48
N ARG A 68 -31.09 -49.42 30.69
CA ARG A 68 -32.29 -48.59 30.59
C ARG A 68 -32.52 -47.60 31.74
N VAL A 69 -33.33 -46.58 31.43
CA VAL A 69 -34.00 -45.64 32.34
C VAL A 69 -35.10 -46.32 33.20
N ALA A 70 -35.27 -45.86 34.44
CA ALA A 70 -36.47 -46.04 35.28
C ALA A 70 -36.68 -44.83 36.23
N PRO A 71 -37.90 -44.55 36.75
CA PRO A 71 -38.30 -43.18 37.13
C PRO A 71 -38.30 -42.83 38.64
N ILE A 72 -38.47 -41.53 38.91
CA ILE A 72 -38.49 -40.87 40.24
C ILE A 72 -39.89 -40.96 40.90
N PRO A 73 -40.00 -41.19 42.23
CA PRO A 73 -41.27 -41.15 42.97
C PRO A 73 -41.64 -39.74 43.49
N ALA A 74 -42.95 -39.50 43.67
CA ALA A 74 -43.53 -38.19 43.96
C ALA A 74 -43.46 -37.72 45.44
N ALA A 75 -43.52 -36.40 45.63
CA ALA A 75 -43.48 -35.72 46.93
C ALA A 75 -44.86 -35.66 47.65
N ARG A 76 -44.84 -35.39 48.95
CA ARG A 76 -46.02 -35.02 49.76
C ARG A 76 -46.05 -33.52 50.07
N THR A 77 -47.27 -32.97 50.10
CA THR A 77 -47.65 -31.58 50.43
C THR A 77 -47.51 -31.28 51.94
N GLY A 78 -47.44 -30.05 52.47
CA GLY A 78 -47.46 -28.64 52.01
C GLY A 78 -47.34 -27.72 53.27
N PRO A 79 -47.80 -26.45 53.34
CA PRO A 79 -48.17 -25.50 52.28
C PRO A 79 -47.71 -24.02 52.46
N ALA A 80 -47.81 -23.24 51.37
CA ALA A 80 -48.21 -21.82 51.24
C ALA A 80 -47.35 -20.62 51.73
N GLY A 81 -47.04 -19.73 50.76
CA GLY A 81 -46.60 -18.32 50.91
C GLY A 81 -45.16 -18.08 50.40
N GLY A 82 -44.86 -17.51 49.22
CA GLY A 82 -45.65 -16.76 48.22
C GLY A 82 -45.17 -15.30 48.13
N ALA A 83 -44.76 -14.72 46.99
CA ALA A 83 -44.54 -15.24 45.63
C ALA A 83 -43.60 -14.29 44.83
N GLY A 84 -43.00 -14.74 43.73
CA GLY A 84 -42.19 -13.92 42.80
C GLY A 84 -40.97 -14.67 42.22
N PRO A 85 -40.94 -15.04 40.92
CA PRO A 85 -40.01 -16.08 40.44
C PRO A 85 -38.76 -15.56 39.71
N VAL A 86 -37.71 -16.39 39.76
CA VAL A 86 -36.57 -16.37 38.83
C VAL A 86 -37.02 -16.96 37.48
N GLY A 87 -36.61 -16.34 36.37
CA GLY A 87 -36.89 -16.76 35.00
C GLY A 87 -35.61 -16.91 34.15
N ALA A 88 -35.70 -17.72 33.09
CA ALA A 88 -34.60 -18.07 32.18
C ALA A 88 -34.29 -16.93 31.16
N PRO A 89 -33.29 -17.07 30.26
CA PRO A 89 -32.68 -15.92 29.58
C PRO A 89 -33.62 -15.28 28.54
N GLY A 90 -33.74 -13.95 28.61
CA GLY A 90 -34.50 -13.15 27.64
C GLY A 90 -33.61 -12.55 26.56
N LEU A 91 -34.19 -12.30 25.39
CA LEU A 91 -33.59 -11.51 24.31
C LEU A 91 -33.10 -10.15 24.84
N MET A 92 -32.06 -9.60 24.21
CA MET A 92 -31.55 -8.25 24.44
C MET A 92 -32.59 -7.18 24.08
N THR A 93 -33.50 -6.88 24.99
CA THR A 93 -34.34 -5.69 24.95
C THR A 93 -33.58 -4.53 25.59
N GLY A 94 -32.66 -3.94 24.81
CA GLY A 94 -32.11 -2.62 25.14
C GLY A 94 -33.27 -1.67 25.40
N SER A 95 -33.30 -1.04 26.58
CA SER A 95 -34.49 -0.32 26.99
C SER A 95 -34.70 0.91 26.11
N VAL A 96 -35.94 1.39 26.03
CA VAL A 96 -36.24 2.66 25.33
C VAL A 96 -35.40 3.82 25.93
N ALA A 97 -34.98 3.72 27.19
CA ALA A 97 -34.07 4.68 27.82
C ALA A 97 -32.62 4.57 27.30
N ASP A 98 -32.12 3.37 26.99
CA ASP A 98 -30.78 3.15 26.45
C ASP A 98 -30.69 3.62 24.99
N LEU A 99 -31.71 3.30 24.18
CA LEU A 99 -31.86 3.84 22.83
C LEU A 99 -32.00 5.37 22.85
N ALA A 100 -32.80 5.92 23.77
CA ALA A 100 -32.91 7.38 23.93
C ALA A 100 -31.58 8.01 24.37
N ALA A 101 -30.80 7.36 25.25
CA ALA A 101 -29.49 7.83 25.66
C ALA A 101 -28.47 7.80 24.50
N GLY A 102 -28.48 6.73 23.69
CA GLY A 102 -27.68 6.62 22.46
C GLY A 102 -28.02 7.72 21.45
N VAL A 103 -29.31 7.91 21.15
CA VAL A 103 -29.79 8.97 20.24
C VAL A 103 -29.47 10.37 20.79
N LEU A 104 -29.62 10.62 22.09
CA LEU A 104 -29.23 11.89 22.71
C LEU A 104 -27.72 12.12 22.68
N SER A 105 -26.90 11.07 22.79
CA SER A 105 -25.45 11.14 22.66
C SER A 105 -25.05 11.48 21.22
N ALA A 106 -25.58 10.75 20.24
CA ALA A 106 -25.35 10.99 18.81
C ALA A 106 -25.81 12.41 18.39
N HIS A 107 -26.97 12.87 18.86
CA HIS A 107 -27.46 14.21 18.57
C HIS A 107 -26.58 15.31 19.21
N ARG A 108 -26.07 15.10 20.44
CA ARG A 108 -25.08 16.00 21.05
C ARG A 108 -23.74 16.02 20.29
N ALA A 109 -23.30 14.87 19.78
CA ALA A 109 -22.10 14.79 18.94
C ALA A 109 -22.29 15.56 17.62
N ALA A 110 -23.43 15.35 16.93
CA ALA A 110 -23.77 16.08 15.71
C ALA A 110 -23.83 17.61 15.93
N LEU A 111 -24.47 18.07 17.01
CA LEU A 111 -24.51 19.50 17.36
C LEU A 111 -23.11 20.07 17.70
N ARG A 112 -22.22 19.29 18.34
CA ARG A 112 -20.83 19.68 18.59
C ARG A 112 -20.05 19.79 17.28
N ALA A 113 -20.18 18.82 16.38
CA ALA A 113 -19.55 18.84 15.05
C ALA A 113 -20.05 20.02 14.22
N GLN A 114 -21.36 20.30 14.20
CA GLN A 114 -21.93 21.46 13.52
C GLN A 114 -21.42 22.78 14.11
N THR A 115 -21.30 22.87 15.44
CA THR A 115 -20.73 24.05 16.13
C THR A 115 -19.25 24.23 15.79
N ALA A 116 -18.47 23.14 15.73
CA ALA A 116 -17.06 23.17 15.35
C ALA A 116 -16.87 23.60 13.89
N LEU A 117 -17.68 23.07 12.96
CA LEU A 117 -17.70 23.48 11.56
C LEU A 117 -18.08 24.97 11.40
N GLN A 118 -19.09 25.44 12.13
CA GLN A 118 -19.47 26.86 12.12
C GLN A 118 -18.34 27.75 12.65
N ARG A 119 -17.62 27.35 13.71
CA ARG A 119 -16.43 28.06 14.19
C ARG A 119 -15.31 28.06 13.15
N ALA A 120 -14.97 26.91 12.56
CA ALA A 120 -13.95 26.83 11.53
C ALA A 120 -14.27 27.70 10.29
N LEU A 121 -15.55 27.77 9.89
CA LEU A 121 -16.00 28.65 8.81
C LEU A 121 -15.91 30.14 9.19
N VAL A 122 -16.25 30.50 10.43
CA VAL A 122 -16.08 31.87 10.95
C VAL A 122 -14.59 32.24 11.05
N ASP A 123 -13.75 31.36 11.61
CA ASP A 123 -12.30 31.57 11.71
C ASP A 123 -11.65 31.68 10.33
N ARG A 124 -12.12 30.89 9.34
CA ARG A 124 -11.69 31.00 7.93
C ARG A 124 -12.14 32.31 7.28
N ALA A 125 -13.35 32.79 7.57
CA ALA A 125 -13.84 34.10 7.12
C ALA A 125 -13.09 35.27 7.77
N LEU A 126 -12.65 35.12 9.02
CA LEU A 126 -11.88 36.12 9.76
C LEU A 126 -10.37 36.10 9.45
N SER A 127 -9.81 34.94 9.08
CA SER A 127 -8.39 34.76 8.70
C SER A 127 -8.11 34.97 7.21
N GLY A 128 -9.15 35.11 6.37
CA GLY A 128 -9.09 35.31 4.92
C GLY A 128 -8.40 36.58 4.41
N ASN A 129 -7.55 37.23 5.21
CA ASN A 129 -6.71 38.34 4.78
C ASN A 129 -5.32 38.39 5.46
N ARG A 130 -4.78 37.25 5.96
CA ARG A 130 -3.40 37.15 6.49
C ARG A 130 -2.70 35.84 6.18
N PHE A 131 -2.37 35.60 4.91
CA PHE A 131 -1.28 34.70 4.54
C PHE A 131 -0.42 35.33 3.44
N SER A 132 0.41 36.30 3.83
CA SER A 132 1.60 36.66 3.07
C SER A 132 2.73 35.72 3.49
N ARG A 133 3.34 35.01 2.54
CA ARG A 133 4.48 34.11 2.80
C ARG A 133 5.71 34.95 3.18
N SER A 134 6.27 34.74 4.37
CA SER A 134 7.67 35.11 4.63
C SER A 134 8.57 33.99 4.10
N ALA A 135 9.18 34.19 2.94
CA ALA A 135 10.26 33.34 2.48
C ALA A 135 11.50 33.57 3.36
N SER A 136 12.09 32.49 3.89
CA SER A 136 13.44 32.51 4.46
C SER A 136 14.45 32.29 3.34
N GLU A 137 15.35 33.24 3.11
CA GLU A 137 16.44 33.09 2.15
C GLU A 137 17.40 31.95 2.52
N PRO A 138 17.96 31.22 1.53
CA PRO A 138 19.05 30.28 1.77
C PRO A 138 20.38 31.03 2.04
N PRO A 139 21.27 30.49 2.88
CA PRO A 139 22.57 31.12 3.16
C PRO A 139 23.51 31.02 1.95
N SER A 140 24.21 32.10 1.63
CA SER A 140 25.22 32.12 0.55
C SER A 140 26.43 31.22 0.86
N PRO A 141 27.03 30.55 -0.16
CA PRO A 141 28.23 29.76 0.03
C PRO A 141 29.45 30.66 0.26
N ALA A 142 30.20 30.41 1.34
CA ALA A 142 31.46 31.09 1.60
C ALA A 142 32.58 30.54 0.68
N SER A 143 33.30 31.44 0.03
CA SER A 143 34.51 31.14 -0.75
C SER A 143 35.67 30.70 0.14
N GLY A 144 36.33 29.58 -0.20
CA GLY A 144 37.54 29.08 0.47
C GLY A 144 38.42 28.30 -0.49
N ASP A 145 39.73 28.57 -0.45
CA ASP A 145 40.68 28.25 -1.52
C ASP A 145 41.10 26.78 -1.67
N THR A 146 41.65 26.49 -2.85
CA THR A 146 42.22 25.21 -3.27
C THR A 146 43.63 24.96 -2.68
N HIS A 147 43.88 23.74 -2.19
CA HIS A 147 44.97 22.86 -2.65
C HIS A 147 45.08 21.58 -1.80
N GLY A 148 45.26 20.42 -2.45
CA GLY A 148 45.54 19.14 -1.79
C GLY A 148 45.19 17.95 -2.68
N SER A 149 46.18 17.36 -3.37
CA SER A 149 45.94 16.23 -4.28
C SER A 149 45.80 14.91 -3.53
N GLY A 150 44.64 14.27 -3.63
CA GLY A 150 44.40 12.91 -3.16
C GLY A 150 43.07 12.41 -3.73
N GLY A 151 43.12 11.41 -4.61
CA GLY A 151 41.91 10.92 -5.30
C GLY A 151 41.00 10.16 -4.33
N ASN A 152 39.81 10.72 -4.09
CA ASN A 152 38.66 9.98 -3.56
C ASN A 152 37.41 10.48 -4.28
N HIS A 153 36.68 9.57 -4.92
CA HIS A 153 35.37 9.88 -5.49
C HIS A 153 34.42 10.23 -4.33
N ARG A 154 34.15 11.52 -4.12
CA ARG A 154 32.98 11.93 -3.33
C ARG A 154 31.74 11.49 -4.10
N ALA A 155 31.11 10.41 -3.65
CA ALA A 155 29.72 10.15 -3.98
C ALA A 155 28.92 11.40 -3.57
N GLY A 156 28.20 12.00 -4.53
CA GLY A 156 27.25 13.06 -4.20
C GLY A 156 26.19 12.51 -3.25
N ALA A 157 25.71 13.32 -2.31
CA ALA A 157 24.62 12.91 -1.43
C ALA A 157 23.42 12.49 -2.31
N LEU A 158 22.94 11.27 -2.11
CA LEU A 158 21.92 10.68 -2.96
C LEU A 158 20.57 11.34 -2.63
N THR A 159 20.07 12.18 -3.54
CA THR A 159 18.81 12.90 -3.34
C THR A 159 17.65 11.90 -3.25
N SER A 160 16.98 11.85 -2.10
CA SER A 160 15.80 11.00 -1.93
C SER A 160 14.66 11.44 -2.85
N ALA A 161 13.97 10.46 -3.42
CA ALA A 161 12.79 10.63 -4.24
C ALA A 161 11.57 10.89 -3.34
N PRO A 162 10.72 11.89 -3.65
CA PRO A 162 9.43 12.05 -2.99
C PRO A 162 8.56 10.79 -3.11
N GLU A 163 7.67 10.55 -2.13
CA GLU A 163 6.78 9.37 -2.07
C GLU A 163 6.09 9.05 -3.40
N GLY A 164 5.47 10.06 -4.02
CA GLY A 164 4.73 9.89 -5.28
C GLY A 164 5.58 9.97 -6.55
N ALA A 165 6.91 10.00 -6.45
CA ALA A 165 7.78 10.10 -7.62
C ALA A 165 7.78 8.79 -8.42
N PHE A 166 7.72 8.88 -9.75
CA PHE A 166 7.83 7.71 -10.62
C PHE A 166 9.12 6.92 -10.32
N LYS A 167 9.01 5.62 -10.06
CA LYS A 167 10.15 4.71 -9.85
C LYS A 167 10.69 4.29 -11.23
N PRO A 168 11.91 4.70 -11.64
CA PRO A 168 12.48 4.26 -12.91
C PRO A 168 12.65 2.74 -12.90
N LEU A 169 12.17 2.08 -13.95
CA LEU A 169 12.20 0.62 -14.10
C LEU A 169 13.61 0.12 -14.41
N THR A 170 14.39 0.98 -15.04
CA THR A 170 15.82 0.85 -15.29
C THR A 170 16.49 2.15 -14.85
N ARG A 171 17.62 2.07 -14.14
CA ARG A 171 18.40 3.24 -13.76
C ARG A 171 19.61 3.38 -14.69
N PRO A 172 19.74 4.47 -15.46
CA PRO A 172 20.91 4.67 -16.31
C PRO A 172 22.14 4.94 -15.44
N SER A 173 23.20 4.17 -15.65
CA SER A 173 24.51 4.38 -14.99
C SER A 173 25.35 5.48 -15.66
N ALA A 174 25.01 5.85 -16.90
CA ALA A 174 25.65 6.91 -17.66
C ALA A 174 24.82 8.19 -17.62
N THR A 175 25.47 9.32 -17.33
CA THR A 175 24.88 10.67 -17.43
C THR A 175 25.02 11.30 -18.81
N THR A 176 25.74 10.65 -19.73
CA THR A 176 26.01 11.08 -21.10
C THR A 176 25.90 9.91 -22.07
N LEU A 177 25.45 10.13 -23.30
CA LEU A 177 25.42 9.11 -24.36
C LEU A 177 26.05 9.64 -25.65
N ARG A 178 26.84 8.79 -26.31
CA ARG A 178 27.51 9.07 -27.59
C ARG A 178 26.62 8.65 -28.78
N PRO A 179 26.85 9.21 -29.98
CA PRO A 179 26.01 8.91 -31.16
C PRO A 179 25.86 7.41 -31.48
N GLY A 180 26.88 6.60 -31.20
CA GLY A 180 26.85 5.15 -31.44
C GLY A 180 25.95 4.34 -30.50
N GLU A 181 25.53 4.91 -29.37
CA GLU A 181 24.68 4.24 -28.37
C GLU A 181 23.19 4.47 -28.64
N LEU A 182 22.85 5.58 -29.32
CA LEU A 182 21.47 6.02 -29.56
C LEU A 182 20.63 5.06 -30.43
N PRO A 183 21.16 4.43 -31.51
CA PRO A 183 20.38 3.50 -32.33
C PRO A 183 19.81 2.31 -31.54
N ALA A 184 20.55 1.81 -30.55
CA ALA A 184 20.10 0.70 -29.73
C ALA A 184 18.91 1.08 -28.82
N LEU A 185 18.93 2.29 -28.26
CA LEU A 185 17.83 2.82 -27.44
C LEU A 185 16.56 3.08 -28.27
N LEU A 186 16.71 3.65 -29.48
CA LEU A 186 15.58 3.85 -30.40
C LEU A 186 14.98 2.53 -30.88
N SER A 187 15.82 1.55 -31.22
CA SER A 187 15.39 0.20 -31.62
C SER A 187 14.66 -0.52 -30.48
N ARG A 188 15.18 -0.43 -29.24
CA ARG A 188 14.54 -0.97 -28.03
C ARG A 188 13.18 -0.34 -27.72
N ALA A 189 12.97 0.92 -28.10
CA ALA A 189 11.67 1.59 -28.02
C ALA A 189 10.76 1.34 -29.23
N GLY A 190 11.21 0.62 -30.26
CA GLY A 190 10.50 0.43 -31.52
C GLY A 190 10.20 1.75 -32.24
N TYR A 191 11.13 2.71 -32.19
CA TYR A 191 11.00 3.99 -32.89
C TYR A 191 11.53 3.89 -34.33
N PRO A 192 10.70 4.13 -35.36
CA PRO A 192 11.09 3.94 -36.76
C PRO A 192 11.83 5.14 -37.39
N GLY A 193 11.96 6.25 -36.67
CA GLY A 193 12.58 7.47 -37.18
C GLY A 193 14.12 7.43 -37.18
N PRO A 194 14.78 8.31 -37.94
CA PRO A 194 16.24 8.40 -37.97
C PRO A 194 16.80 8.94 -36.64
N VAL A 195 18.07 8.66 -36.37
CA VAL A 195 18.81 9.32 -35.27
C VAL A 195 18.96 10.81 -35.61
N ALA A 196 18.31 11.67 -34.83
CA ALA A 196 18.29 13.13 -35.02
C ALA A 196 19.02 13.91 -33.91
N VAL A 197 19.67 13.20 -32.99
CA VAL A 197 20.50 13.75 -31.89
C VAL A 197 21.94 13.29 -32.10
N ASP A 198 22.91 14.18 -31.89
CA ASP A 198 24.34 13.85 -31.94
C ASP A 198 24.81 13.28 -30.61
N VAL A 199 24.59 14.02 -29.52
CA VAL A 199 25.07 13.68 -28.18
C VAL A 199 24.03 14.04 -27.12
N VAL A 200 23.98 13.24 -26.05
CA VAL A 200 23.26 13.53 -24.81
C VAL A 200 24.29 13.78 -23.72
N THR A 201 24.17 14.88 -22.97
CA THR A 201 25.24 15.40 -22.08
C THR A 201 24.86 15.54 -20.61
N ASP A 202 23.57 15.55 -20.30
CA ASP A 202 23.05 15.54 -18.93
C ASP A 202 21.80 14.65 -18.91
N ILE A 203 21.84 13.58 -18.13
CA ILE A 203 20.71 12.69 -17.87
C ILE A 203 20.53 12.65 -16.36
N SER A 204 19.37 13.10 -15.90
CA SER A 204 19.02 13.05 -14.49
C SER A 204 17.61 12.51 -14.32
N VAL A 205 17.46 11.33 -13.71
CA VAL A 205 16.15 10.70 -13.44
C VAL A 205 15.37 11.36 -12.30
N ARG A 206 15.99 12.30 -11.58
CA ARG A 206 15.39 13.18 -10.56
C ARG A 206 15.52 14.66 -10.90
N GLY A 207 15.88 14.97 -12.16
CA GLY A 207 16.11 16.33 -12.63
C GLY A 207 14.84 17.08 -13.02
N GLY A 208 15.04 18.33 -13.43
CA GLY A 208 13.98 19.26 -13.84
C GLY A 208 13.16 19.78 -12.67
N SER A 209 12.43 20.87 -12.90
CA SER A 209 11.67 21.59 -11.85
C SER A 209 10.55 20.80 -11.15
N ARG A 210 10.19 19.59 -11.64
CA ARG A 210 9.25 18.66 -10.99
C ARG A 210 9.91 17.41 -10.37
N GLY A 211 11.23 17.23 -10.53
CA GLY A 211 11.93 16.03 -10.06
C GLY A 211 11.57 14.72 -10.79
N LEU A 212 10.81 14.81 -11.90
CA LEU A 212 10.39 13.66 -12.71
C LEU A 212 11.42 13.24 -13.77
N GLY A 213 12.45 14.07 -13.98
CA GLY A 213 13.55 13.80 -14.89
C GLY A 213 13.89 14.98 -15.79
N ALA A 214 15.13 14.99 -16.27
CA ALA A 214 15.58 15.88 -17.33
C ALA A 214 16.63 15.22 -18.22
N LEU A 215 16.72 15.68 -19.47
CA LEU A 215 17.71 15.23 -20.45
C LEU A 215 18.18 16.39 -21.33
N SER A 216 19.49 16.67 -21.38
CA SER A 216 20.07 17.68 -22.30
C SER A 216 20.71 17.01 -23.52
N ALA A 217 20.38 17.51 -24.71
CA ALA A 217 20.78 16.94 -25.99
C ALA A 217 21.19 18.01 -27.01
N THR A 218 22.04 17.63 -27.96
CA THR A 218 22.41 18.46 -29.11
C THR A 218 21.84 17.84 -30.40
N PRO A 219 21.09 18.59 -31.24
CA PRO A 219 20.62 18.11 -32.53
C PRO A 219 21.75 17.61 -33.44
N ALA A 220 21.50 16.54 -34.20
CA ALA A 220 22.42 16.09 -35.23
C ALA A 220 22.53 17.13 -36.36
N ARG A 221 23.71 17.23 -36.98
CA ARG A 221 23.98 18.26 -38.00
C ARG A 221 23.02 18.12 -39.20
N GLY A 222 22.15 19.11 -39.37
CA GLY A 222 21.14 19.14 -40.45
C GLY A 222 19.84 18.40 -40.13
N ALA A 223 19.67 17.88 -38.91
CA ALA A 223 18.38 17.38 -38.44
C ALA A 223 17.42 18.55 -38.18
N ALA A 224 16.12 18.33 -38.37
CA ALA A 224 15.11 19.31 -37.99
C ALA A 224 14.93 19.30 -36.45
N PRO A 225 14.75 20.47 -35.79
CA PRO A 225 14.60 20.54 -34.33
C PRO A 225 13.51 19.63 -33.77
N GLN A 226 12.38 19.56 -34.48
CA GLN A 226 11.25 18.68 -34.20
C GLN A 226 11.62 17.20 -34.10
N ASP A 227 12.57 16.72 -34.89
CA ASP A 227 12.96 15.31 -34.91
C ASP A 227 14.01 15.02 -33.84
N ALA A 228 14.92 15.97 -33.58
CA ALA A 228 15.86 15.91 -32.47
C ALA A 228 15.14 15.83 -31.11
N VAL A 229 14.12 16.66 -30.91
CA VAL A 229 13.27 16.65 -29.70
C VAL A 229 12.53 15.33 -29.53
N LYS A 230 11.90 14.80 -30.59
CA LYS A 230 11.22 13.48 -30.55
C LYS A 230 12.19 12.36 -30.18
N VAL A 231 13.36 12.33 -30.82
CA VAL A 231 14.41 11.33 -30.56
C VAL A 231 14.92 11.42 -29.13
N ALA A 232 15.17 12.63 -28.60
CA ALA A 232 15.59 12.84 -27.21
C ALA A 232 14.54 12.34 -26.20
N ALA A 233 13.25 12.55 -26.45
CA ALA A 233 12.18 12.08 -25.58
C ALA A 233 12.07 10.55 -25.57
N VAL A 234 12.19 9.91 -26.74
CA VAL A 234 12.24 8.43 -26.85
C VAL A 234 13.48 7.86 -26.16
N ILE A 235 14.64 8.52 -26.29
CA ILE A 235 15.87 8.13 -25.57
C ILE A 235 15.63 8.17 -24.06
N PHE A 236 14.99 9.20 -23.50
CA PHE A 236 14.66 9.23 -22.07
C PHE A 236 13.72 8.09 -21.67
N ALA A 237 12.64 7.86 -22.43
CA ALA A 237 11.71 6.75 -22.19
C ALA A 237 12.42 5.39 -22.15
N ALA A 238 13.34 5.15 -23.08
CA ALA A 238 14.17 3.94 -23.11
C ALA A 238 15.17 3.87 -21.94
N LEU A 239 15.78 4.99 -21.54
CA LEU A 239 16.72 5.01 -20.42
C LEU A 239 16.07 4.61 -19.09
N VAL A 240 14.85 5.08 -18.82
CA VAL A 240 14.10 4.73 -17.60
C VAL A 240 13.30 3.42 -17.70
N GLY A 241 13.35 2.74 -18.85
CA GLY A 241 12.83 1.38 -19.04
C GLY A 241 11.37 1.26 -19.46
N LEU A 242 10.68 2.34 -19.83
CA LEU A 242 9.25 2.29 -20.21
C LEU A 242 8.92 1.29 -21.34
N PRO A 243 9.72 1.13 -22.40
CA PRO A 243 9.41 0.17 -23.48
C PRO A 243 9.49 -1.28 -23.01
N ASP A 244 10.33 -1.58 -22.01
CA ASP A 244 10.68 -2.96 -21.66
C ASP A 244 9.48 -3.73 -21.09
N CYS A 245 8.52 -3.02 -20.49
CA CYS A 245 7.29 -3.59 -19.94
C CYS A 245 6.33 -4.17 -20.99
N LEU A 246 6.46 -3.79 -22.26
CA LEU A 246 5.57 -4.23 -23.33
C LEU A 246 6.22 -5.29 -24.21
N PRO A 247 5.45 -6.26 -24.75
CA PRO A 247 5.92 -7.13 -25.81
C PRO A 247 6.04 -6.36 -27.13
N ASN A 248 7.21 -6.41 -27.76
CA ASN A 248 7.53 -5.76 -29.04
C ASN A 248 7.05 -4.28 -29.10
N PRO A 249 7.55 -3.40 -28.22
CA PRO A 249 7.05 -2.02 -28.10
C PRO A 249 7.20 -1.24 -29.40
N THR A 250 6.29 -0.29 -29.62
CA THR A 250 6.34 0.72 -30.69
C THR A 250 6.11 2.10 -30.07
N ALA A 251 7.01 3.05 -30.35
CA ALA A 251 6.93 4.42 -29.85
C ALA A 251 6.14 5.33 -30.81
N HIS A 252 4.99 5.80 -30.34
CA HIS A 252 4.22 6.87 -30.98
C HIS A 252 4.63 8.21 -30.37
N VAL A 253 5.12 9.15 -31.18
CA VAL A 253 5.67 10.42 -30.68
C VAL A 253 4.98 11.61 -31.35
N ALA A 254 4.39 12.47 -30.53
CA ALA A 254 3.69 13.67 -30.96
C ALA A 254 4.40 14.93 -30.43
N LEU A 255 4.34 16.02 -31.21
CA LEU A 255 4.62 17.37 -30.72
C LEU A 255 3.27 18.05 -30.51
N ARG A 256 3.01 18.50 -29.28
CA ARG A 256 1.76 19.20 -28.91
C ARG A 256 1.84 20.69 -29.23
N SER A 257 3.02 21.27 -29.08
CA SER A 257 3.39 22.63 -29.51
C SER A 257 4.74 22.59 -30.23
N SER A 258 4.86 23.33 -31.33
CA SER A 258 6.08 23.40 -32.15
C SER A 258 6.60 24.84 -32.33
N HIS A 259 6.04 25.81 -31.62
CA HIS A 259 6.56 27.17 -31.58
C HIS A 259 7.94 27.17 -30.89
N ASP A 260 8.85 27.99 -31.41
CA ASP A 260 10.20 28.25 -30.89
C ASP A 260 11.02 27.03 -30.41
N LEU A 261 10.95 25.92 -31.13
CA LEU A 261 11.87 24.79 -30.91
C LEU A 261 13.33 25.21 -31.21
N PRO A 262 14.26 25.03 -30.26
CA PRO A 262 15.65 25.46 -30.42
C PRO A 262 16.37 24.69 -31.53
N ALA A 263 17.06 25.43 -32.41
CA ALA A 263 17.93 24.85 -33.44
C ALA A 263 19.31 24.39 -32.92
N GLY A 264 19.67 24.80 -31.69
CA GLY A 264 20.90 24.42 -30.99
C GLY A 264 20.66 23.39 -29.88
N PRO A 265 21.60 23.25 -28.93
CA PRO A 265 21.43 22.41 -27.75
C PRO A 265 20.17 22.78 -26.95
N PHE A 266 19.52 21.76 -26.38
CA PHE A 266 18.26 21.90 -25.65
C PHE A 266 18.19 20.94 -24.47
N ARG A 267 17.27 21.22 -23.55
CA ARG A 267 16.92 20.37 -22.41
C ARG A 267 15.45 19.97 -22.51
N LEU A 268 15.17 18.70 -22.24
CA LEU A 268 13.85 18.21 -21.91
C LEU A 268 13.67 18.23 -20.40
N GLU A 269 12.59 18.83 -19.90
CA GLU A 269 12.11 18.61 -18.54
C GLU A 269 10.87 17.71 -18.57
N ILE A 270 10.89 16.60 -17.84
CA ILE A 270 9.74 15.70 -17.76
C ILE A 270 8.64 16.36 -16.91
N ARG A 271 7.43 16.42 -17.48
CA ARG A 271 6.24 17.01 -16.87
C ARG A 271 5.25 15.97 -16.36
N GLU A 272 5.21 14.83 -17.03
CA GLU A 272 4.38 13.67 -16.72
C GLU A 272 5.13 12.41 -17.19
N ILE A 273 5.07 11.34 -16.41
CA ILE A 273 5.61 10.03 -16.76
C ILE A 273 4.86 8.97 -15.98
N ASP A 274 4.33 7.96 -16.68
CA ASP A 274 3.53 6.92 -16.05
C ASP A 274 3.43 5.64 -16.90
N LEU A 275 2.89 4.56 -16.31
CA LEU A 275 2.61 3.28 -16.96
C LEU A 275 1.17 3.14 -17.46
N LEU A 276 0.25 4.03 -17.06
CA LEU A 276 -1.19 3.92 -17.38
C LEU A 276 -1.69 5.06 -18.28
N PRO A 277 -2.71 4.80 -19.14
CA PRO A 277 -3.27 3.48 -19.50
C PRO A 277 -2.31 2.67 -20.39
N ARG A 278 -1.22 3.30 -20.83
CA ARG A 278 -0.02 2.69 -21.42
C ARG A 278 1.21 3.49 -20.96
N PRO A 279 2.42 2.89 -21.01
CA PRO A 279 3.66 3.59 -20.70
C PRO A 279 3.83 4.83 -21.57
N HIS A 280 3.99 5.99 -20.93
CA HIS A 280 4.09 7.27 -21.62
C HIS A 280 4.91 8.28 -20.83
N LEU A 281 5.32 9.35 -21.51
CA LEU A 281 5.81 10.57 -20.88
C LEU A 281 5.44 11.80 -21.69
N VAL A 282 5.38 12.94 -21.00
CA VAL A 282 5.28 14.28 -21.59
C VAL A 282 6.47 15.09 -21.09
N ALA A 283 7.17 15.76 -22.01
CA ALA A 283 8.30 16.61 -21.72
C ALA A 283 8.15 18.00 -22.35
N GLU A 284 8.64 19.00 -21.64
CA GLU A 284 8.76 20.38 -22.11
C GLU A 284 10.18 20.65 -22.63
N VAL A 285 10.30 21.41 -23.71
CA VAL A 285 11.56 21.73 -24.39
C VAL A 285 12.02 23.13 -23.98
N VAL A 286 13.20 23.20 -23.38
CA VAL A 286 13.86 24.43 -22.95
C VAL A 286 15.16 24.61 -23.76
N ALA A 287 15.41 25.81 -24.26
CA ALA A 287 16.68 26.13 -24.94
C ALA A 287 17.84 26.13 -23.93
N ALA A 288 19.01 25.57 -24.28
CA ALA A 288 20.11 25.44 -23.31
C ALA A 288 20.68 26.78 -22.80
N ASP A 289 20.53 27.86 -23.57
CA ASP A 289 20.98 29.22 -23.21
C ASP A 289 19.92 30.00 -22.40
N ALA A 290 18.70 29.47 -22.26
CA ALA A 290 17.70 30.05 -21.37
C ALA A 290 18.05 29.68 -19.93
N GLY A 291 18.69 30.62 -19.22
CA GLY A 291 19.15 30.42 -17.84
C GLY A 291 18.03 29.96 -16.92
N VAL A 292 18.04 28.68 -16.54
CA VAL A 292 17.10 28.11 -15.59
C VAL A 292 17.46 28.62 -14.20
N THR A 293 16.73 29.60 -13.71
CA THR A 293 16.70 29.97 -12.31
C THR A 293 15.89 28.94 -11.52
N ASP A 294 16.36 28.53 -10.34
CA ASP A 294 15.67 27.56 -9.46
C ASP A 294 14.29 28.04 -8.95
N ALA A 295 13.91 29.29 -9.25
CA ALA A 295 12.52 29.74 -9.24
C ALA A 295 12.10 30.03 -10.69
N GLY A 296 10.99 29.41 -11.14
CA GLY A 296 10.47 29.52 -12.50
C GLY A 296 9.82 30.87 -12.82
N VAL A 297 10.63 31.94 -12.84
CA VAL A 297 10.26 33.29 -13.27
C VAL A 297 11.38 33.80 -14.17
N THR A 298 11.13 33.82 -15.48
CA THR A 298 11.99 34.51 -16.44
C THR A 298 11.79 36.02 -16.31
N ASP A 299 12.88 36.79 -16.42
CA ASP A 299 12.88 38.26 -16.22
C ASP A 299 12.17 39.04 -17.35
N ASN A 300 11.56 38.32 -18.30
CA ASN A 300 10.65 38.83 -19.32
C ASN A 300 9.34 38.05 -19.18
N GLY A 301 8.24 38.74 -18.85
CA GLY A 301 6.92 38.16 -18.54
C GLY A 301 6.18 37.54 -19.74
N VAL A 302 6.83 36.60 -20.43
CA VAL A 302 6.20 35.67 -21.38
C VAL A 302 5.51 34.58 -20.57
N ALA A 303 4.28 34.21 -20.95
CA ALA A 303 3.52 33.20 -20.23
C ALA A 303 4.21 31.83 -20.27
N GLN A 304 4.05 31.06 -19.21
CA GLN A 304 4.65 29.73 -19.00
C GLN A 304 4.10 28.63 -19.95
N ASP A 305 3.25 29.01 -20.91
CA ASP A 305 2.48 28.11 -21.78
C ASP A 305 3.03 28.00 -23.22
N ASP A 306 4.04 28.81 -23.60
CA ASP A 306 4.51 28.93 -25.00
C ASP A 306 5.71 28.03 -25.35
N HIS A 307 6.18 27.20 -24.41
CA HIS A 307 7.28 26.26 -24.66
C HIS A 307 6.84 25.03 -25.48
N GLY A 308 7.75 24.53 -26.32
CA GLY A 308 7.52 23.31 -27.10
C GLY A 308 7.29 22.09 -26.21
N GLN A 309 6.28 21.27 -26.51
CA GLN A 309 5.96 20.06 -25.76
C GLN A 309 5.99 18.82 -26.65
N VAL A 310 6.62 17.76 -26.15
CA VAL A 310 6.72 16.45 -26.80
C VAL A 310 6.14 15.35 -25.91
N GLU A 311 5.40 14.45 -26.52
CA GLU A 311 4.77 13.30 -25.88
C GLU A 311 5.25 12.02 -26.54
N VAL A 312 5.61 11.02 -25.71
CA VAL A 312 5.91 9.65 -26.14
C VAL A 312 4.86 8.75 -25.52
N LEU A 313 4.14 8.01 -26.37
CA LEU A 313 3.20 6.96 -25.98
C LEU A 313 3.69 5.63 -26.54
N LEU A 314 3.95 4.66 -25.68
CA LEU A 314 4.37 3.31 -26.09
C LEU A 314 3.16 2.39 -26.22
N ARG A 315 3.17 1.56 -27.25
CA ARG A 315 2.16 0.51 -27.46
C ARG A 315 2.83 -0.82 -27.74
N GLU A 316 2.13 -1.88 -27.37
CA GLU A 316 2.47 -3.26 -27.67
C GLU A 316 2.44 -3.56 -29.17
N GLY A 317 3.25 -4.50 -29.62
CA GLY A 317 3.36 -4.86 -31.03
C GLY A 317 2.08 -5.53 -31.56
N PRO A 318 1.75 -5.38 -32.86
CA PRO A 318 0.60 -6.05 -33.47
C PRO A 318 0.59 -7.57 -33.22
N GLY A 319 -0.55 -8.12 -32.79
CA GLY A 319 -0.71 -9.55 -32.53
C GLY A 319 -0.09 -10.04 -31.21
N THR A 320 0.38 -9.15 -30.33
CA THR A 320 0.82 -9.49 -28.98
C THR A 320 -0.31 -9.33 -27.96
N HIS A 321 -0.19 -10.03 -26.82
CA HIS A 321 -1.10 -9.89 -25.68
C HIS A 321 -0.29 -9.41 -24.47
N VAL A 322 -0.59 -8.20 -23.97
CA VAL A 322 0.17 -7.61 -22.85
C VAL A 322 -0.17 -8.28 -21.53
N GLY A 323 -1.46 -8.43 -21.23
CA GLY A 323 -1.94 -9.07 -19.99
C GLY A 323 -2.20 -10.57 -20.14
N PRO A 324 -2.47 -11.29 -19.03
CA PRO A 324 -2.82 -12.70 -19.06
C PRO A 324 -4.03 -13.00 -19.96
N ARG A 325 -4.01 -14.17 -20.57
CA ARG A 325 -5.14 -14.73 -21.33
C ARG A 325 -6.16 -15.35 -20.37
N ALA A 326 -7.34 -15.68 -20.90
CA ALA A 326 -8.35 -16.43 -20.16
C ALA A 326 -7.74 -17.70 -19.53
N GLY A 327 -8.17 -18.04 -18.31
CA GLY A 327 -7.55 -19.07 -17.48
C GLY A 327 -6.24 -18.66 -16.80
N GLY A 328 -5.78 -17.42 -16.97
CA GLY A 328 -4.47 -16.99 -16.44
C GLY A 328 -3.29 -17.49 -17.27
N GLY A 329 -3.52 -17.89 -18.52
CA GLY A 329 -2.45 -18.28 -19.44
C GLY A 329 -1.50 -17.11 -19.72
N ALA A 330 -0.18 -17.38 -19.71
CA ALA A 330 0.84 -16.34 -19.75
C ALA A 330 0.68 -15.32 -20.91
N PRO A 331 1.02 -14.04 -20.68
CA PRO A 331 1.06 -13.01 -21.73
C PRO A 331 2.18 -13.26 -22.75
N SER A 332 2.24 -12.42 -23.79
CA SER A 332 3.41 -12.35 -24.67
C SER A 332 4.63 -11.84 -23.88
N PRO A 333 5.82 -12.48 -23.98
CA PRO A 333 6.99 -12.07 -23.23
C PRO A 333 7.40 -10.61 -23.50
N SER A 334 7.61 -9.85 -22.42
CA SER A 334 8.21 -8.52 -22.44
C SER A 334 9.74 -8.59 -22.32
N ALA A 335 10.42 -7.45 -22.47
CA ALA A 335 11.86 -7.35 -22.24
C ALA A 335 12.24 -7.21 -20.76
N ARG A 336 11.27 -7.00 -19.84
CA ARG A 336 11.53 -7.12 -18.40
C ARG A 336 11.90 -8.55 -18.05
N THR A 337 12.94 -8.69 -17.23
CA THR A 337 13.38 -9.95 -16.64
C THR A 337 13.41 -9.85 -15.12
N SER A 338 13.47 -11.00 -14.46
CA SER A 338 13.89 -11.12 -13.07
C SER A 338 15.36 -10.76 -12.90
N ARG A 339 15.82 -10.67 -11.64
CA ARG A 339 17.22 -10.48 -11.25
C ARG A 339 18.16 -11.54 -11.85
N ASP A 340 17.68 -12.77 -12.00
CA ASP A 340 18.42 -13.90 -12.59
C ASP A 340 18.29 -14.00 -14.13
N GLY A 341 17.64 -13.04 -14.78
CA GLY A 341 17.54 -12.94 -16.24
C GLY A 341 16.45 -13.80 -16.89
N ARG A 342 15.56 -14.44 -16.11
CA ARG A 342 14.37 -15.12 -16.64
C ARG A 342 13.31 -14.11 -17.08
N HIS A 343 12.50 -14.46 -18.07
CA HIS A 343 11.28 -13.69 -18.35
C HIS A 343 10.31 -13.78 -17.17
N VAL A 344 9.66 -12.67 -16.84
CA VAL A 344 8.66 -12.59 -15.77
C VAL A 344 7.25 -12.78 -16.32
N LEU A 345 6.39 -13.46 -15.56
CA LEU A 345 4.97 -13.64 -15.86
C LEU A 345 4.23 -12.29 -15.87
N LEU A 346 4.41 -11.47 -14.83
CA LEU A 346 3.86 -10.12 -14.70
C LEU A 346 4.97 -9.15 -14.32
N ASN A 347 4.86 -7.89 -14.76
CA ASN A 347 5.85 -6.84 -14.53
C ASN A 347 5.21 -5.55 -14.00
N GLU A 348 5.99 -4.48 -13.89
CA GLU A 348 5.60 -3.24 -13.24
C GLU A 348 4.37 -2.56 -13.87
N PHE A 349 4.17 -2.73 -15.19
CA PHE A 349 2.97 -2.27 -15.91
C PHE A 349 1.71 -3.00 -15.44
N HIS A 350 1.80 -4.29 -15.17
CA HIS A 350 0.70 -5.10 -14.63
C HIS A 350 0.38 -4.69 -13.19
N MET A 351 1.41 -4.43 -12.39
CA MET A 351 1.24 -3.98 -11.00
C MET A 351 0.57 -2.60 -10.93
N ALA A 352 0.95 -1.66 -11.82
CA ALA A 352 0.26 -0.39 -11.98
C ALA A 352 -1.21 -0.57 -12.42
N HIS A 353 -1.47 -1.48 -13.36
CA HIS A 353 -2.83 -1.79 -13.81
C HIS A 353 -3.70 -2.36 -12.68
N LEU A 354 -3.14 -3.23 -11.84
CA LEU A 354 -3.83 -3.76 -10.68
C LEU A 354 -4.08 -2.67 -9.61
N SER A 355 -3.10 -1.80 -9.37
CA SER A 355 -3.22 -0.78 -8.30
C SER A 355 -4.29 0.27 -8.56
N ARG A 356 -4.46 0.73 -9.81
CA ARG A 356 -5.44 1.79 -10.15
C ARG A 356 -5.99 1.76 -11.59
N GLY A 357 -5.51 0.85 -12.43
CA GLY A 357 -5.92 0.74 -13.83
C GLY A 357 -6.98 -0.34 -14.09
N ASP A 358 -6.98 -0.82 -15.34
CA ASP A 358 -7.78 -1.94 -15.80
C ASP A 358 -7.20 -3.28 -15.30
N GLN A 359 -8.00 -4.02 -14.53
CA GLN A 359 -7.58 -5.31 -13.96
C GLN A 359 -7.51 -6.43 -15.00
N ALA A 360 -8.21 -6.33 -16.13
CA ALA A 360 -8.14 -7.32 -17.19
C ALA A 360 -6.71 -7.45 -17.75
N LEU A 361 -5.99 -6.32 -17.85
CA LEU A 361 -4.59 -6.27 -18.28
C LEU A 361 -3.60 -6.76 -17.22
N ALA A 362 -3.98 -6.80 -15.94
CA ALA A 362 -3.12 -7.29 -14.88
C ALA A 362 -3.30 -8.80 -14.61
N LEU A 363 -4.55 -9.28 -14.60
CA LEU A 363 -4.91 -10.61 -14.08
C LEU A 363 -5.52 -11.53 -15.14
N GLY A 364 -6.12 -10.99 -16.19
CA GLY A 364 -6.85 -11.73 -17.23
C GLY A 364 -8.28 -11.22 -17.43
N PRO A 365 -8.91 -11.51 -18.59
CA PRO A 365 -10.17 -10.90 -19.01
C PRO A 365 -11.33 -11.12 -18.03
N GLU A 366 -11.32 -12.20 -17.26
CA GLU A 366 -12.33 -12.50 -16.24
C GLU A 366 -12.42 -11.42 -15.15
N PHE A 367 -11.31 -10.73 -14.86
CA PHE A 367 -11.24 -9.65 -13.87
C PHE A 367 -11.68 -8.28 -14.43
N GLY A 368 -11.97 -8.17 -15.73
CA GLY A 368 -12.40 -6.90 -16.35
C GLY A 368 -13.69 -6.32 -15.75
N VAL A 369 -14.53 -7.17 -15.15
CA VAL A 369 -15.76 -6.78 -14.42
C VAL A 369 -15.49 -5.87 -13.21
N TYR A 370 -14.27 -5.88 -12.66
CA TYR A 370 -13.85 -5.07 -11.52
C TYR A 370 -13.27 -3.70 -11.92
N THR A 371 -12.96 -3.49 -13.20
CA THR A 371 -12.36 -2.25 -13.70
C THR A 371 -13.33 -1.07 -13.52
N GLY A 372 -12.84 0.02 -12.91
CA GLY A 372 -13.65 1.19 -12.57
C GLY A 372 -14.61 1.02 -11.39
N ARG A 373 -14.57 -0.13 -10.68
CA ARG A 373 -15.43 -0.42 -9.52
C ARG A 373 -14.60 -0.61 -8.26
N ARG A 374 -15.23 -0.50 -7.09
CA ARG A 374 -14.59 -0.87 -5.80
C ARG A 374 -14.38 -2.38 -5.76
N ALA A 375 -13.11 -2.77 -5.74
CA ALA A 375 -12.66 -4.15 -5.79
C ALA A 375 -11.24 -4.24 -5.21
N THR A 376 -10.78 -5.47 -4.99
CA THR A 376 -9.42 -5.79 -4.55
C THR A 376 -8.39 -5.19 -5.51
N ARG A 377 -7.43 -4.43 -4.97
CA ARG A 377 -6.33 -3.77 -5.70
C ARG A 377 -5.05 -3.84 -4.88
N LEU A 378 -3.91 -3.64 -5.51
CA LEU A 378 -2.67 -3.33 -4.79
C LEU A 378 -2.65 -1.85 -4.36
N PRO A 379 -1.84 -1.46 -3.37
CA PRO A 379 -1.46 -0.07 -3.16
C PRO A 379 -0.74 0.52 -4.38
N THR A 380 -0.65 1.85 -4.47
CA THR A 380 -0.05 2.59 -5.57
C THR A 380 0.97 3.62 -5.09
N GLY A 381 1.69 4.26 -6.02
CA GLY A 381 2.71 5.26 -5.70
C GLY A 381 3.84 4.68 -4.85
N GLY A 382 4.27 5.42 -3.82
CA GLY A 382 5.33 5.01 -2.90
C GLY A 382 4.99 3.85 -1.96
N LEU A 383 3.75 3.34 -2.01
CA LEU A 383 3.32 2.11 -1.33
C LEU A 383 3.22 0.89 -2.25
N LEU A 384 3.44 1.01 -3.56
CA LEU A 384 3.53 -0.18 -4.42
C LEU A 384 4.88 -0.86 -4.22
N LEU A 385 4.88 -1.97 -3.48
CA LEU A 385 6.07 -2.63 -2.94
C LEU A 385 6.27 -4.06 -3.47
N VAL A 386 5.74 -4.32 -4.67
CA VAL A 386 5.99 -5.50 -5.51
C VAL A 386 6.12 -5.02 -6.95
N ASP A 387 7.21 -5.39 -7.64
CA ASP A 387 7.46 -4.96 -9.02
C ASP A 387 7.07 -6.03 -10.04
N ARG A 388 7.42 -7.29 -9.76
CA ARG A 388 7.39 -8.38 -10.75
C ARG A 388 6.89 -9.67 -10.13
N VAL A 389 6.14 -10.44 -10.92
CA VAL A 389 5.84 -11.86 -10.67
C VAL A 389 6.68 -12.66 -11.65
N VAL A 390 7.65 -13.40 -11.15
CA VAL A 390 8.54 -14.22 -11.98
C VAL A 390 7.77 -15.40 -12.56
N ASP A 391 7.08 -16.15 -11.71
CA ASP A 391 6.31 -17.33 -12.10
C ASP A 391 5.16 -17.62 -11.12
N TYR A 392 4.19 -18.40 -11.61
CA TYR A 392 3.05 -18.96 -10.87
C TYR A 392 3.03 -20.47 -11.06
N SER A 393 2.70 -21.20 -9.99
CA SER A 393 2.29 -22.59 -10.05
C SER A 393 1.02 -22.78 -9.23
N GLY A 394 0.07 -23.57 -9.72
CA GLY A 394 -1.23 -23.78 -9.07
C GLY A 394 -2.22 -24.51 -9.98
N ASN A 395 -3.46 -24.68 -9.52
CA ASN A 395 -4.52 -25.25 -10.36
C ASN A 395 -4.91 -24.28 -11.48
N GLU A 396 -4.58 -24.61 -12.73
CA GLU A 396 -4.90 -23.81 -13.92
C GLU A 396 -6.41 -23.57 -14.10
N ASN A 397 -7.26 -24.47 -13.59
CA ASN A 397 -8.72 -24.37 -13.68
C ASN A 397 -9.39 -23.70 -12.47
N SER A 398 -8.62 -23.27 -11.47
CA SER A 398 -9.16 -22.69 -10.20
C SER A 398 -10.13 -21.53 -10.44
N ARG A 399 -9.85 -20.69 -11.45
CA ARG A 399 -10.67 -19.55 -11.87
C ARG A 399 -12.03 -19.93 -12.47
N GLN A 400 -12.19 -21.17 -12.94
CA GLN A 400 -13.43 -21.67 -13.55
C GLN A 400 -14.19 -22.63 -12.63
N THR A 401 -13.48 -23.45 -11.83
CA THR A 401 -14.09 -24.46 -10.97
C THR A 401 -14.27 -24.02 -9.52
N ALA A 402 -13.65 -22.90 -9.11
CA ALA A 402 -13.50 -22.50 -7.71
C ALA A 402 -12.79 -23.54 -6.82
N GLU A 403 -11.99 -24.43 -7.42
CA GLU A 403 -11.20 -25.43 -6.70
C GLU A 403 -9.77 -24.93 -6.48
N PHE A 404 -9.56 -24.33 -5.31
CA PHE A 404 -8.27 -23.76 -4.90
C PHE A 404 -7.36 -24.84 -4.29
N GLY A 405 -6.55 -25.48 -5.14
CA GLY A 405 -5.46 -26.36 -4.70
C GLY A 405 -4.23 -25.58 -4.21
N PRO A 406 -3.15 -26.29 -3.81
CA PRO A 406 -1.88 -25.67 -3.49
C PRO A 406 -1.37 -24.81 -4.65
N ALA A 407 -0.88 -23.63 -4.33
CA ALA A 407 -0.33 -22.69 -5.30
C ALA A 407 0.92 -22.00 -4.73
N ALA A 408 1.82 -21.56 -5.60
CA ALA A 408 3.00 -20.81 -5.22
C ALA A 408 3.34 -19.69 -6.22
N TYR A 409 3.90 -18.61 -5.70
CA TYR A 409 4.37 -17.43 -6.43
C TYR A 409 5.85 -17.20 -6.15
N ASN A 410 6.59 -16.80 -7.19
CA ASN A 410 7.88 -16.16 -7.04
C ASN A 410 7.78 -14.71 -7.50
N THR A 411 8.19 -13.76 -6.66
CA THR A 411 8.03 -12.31 -6.88
C THR A 411 9.32 -11.56 -6.58
N GLU A 412 9.44 -10.35 -7.12
CA GLU A 412 10.56 -9.44 -6.86
C GLU A 412 10.08 -8.02 -6.56
N TYR A 413 10.81 -7.37 -5.66
CA TYR A 413 10.78 -5.94 -5.42
C TYR A 413 12.21 -5.39 -5.38
N ASP A 414 12.53 -4.46 -6.27
CA ASP A 414 13.74 -3.65 -6.16
C ASP A 414 13.51 -2.54 -5.13
N ALA A 415 14.46 -2.35 -4.21
CA ALA A 415 14.42 -1.34 -3.16
C ALA A 415 15.48 -0.24 -3.41
N PRO A 416 15.23 0.74 -4.31
CA PRO A 416 16.21 1.77 -4.63
C PRO A 416 16.69 2.57 -3.42
N ALA A 417 17.98 2.91 -3.40
CA ALA A 417 18.60 3.71 -2.35
C ALA A 417 17.97 5.12 -2.18
N ASP A 418 17.32 5.66 -3.22
CA ASP A 418 16.63 6.95 -3.17
C ASP A 418 15.18 6.87 -2.64
N SER A 419 14.65 5.68 -2.35
CA SER A 419 13.24 5.52 -1.94
C SER A 419 12.93 6.35 -0.70
N TRP A 420 11.82 7.09 -0.72
CA TRP A 420 11.39 8.02 0.33
C TRP A 420 11.51 7.45 1.76
N TYR A 421 11.10 6.19 1.95
CA TYR A 421 11.09 5.53 3.24
C TYR A 421 12.48 5.29 3.85
N PHE A 422 13.56 5.27 3.04
CA PHE A 422 14.95 5.17 3.54
C PHE A 422 15.49 6.51 4.09
N ALA A 423 14.87 7.63 3.71
CA ALA A 423 15.21 8.97 4.20
C ALA A 423 14.30 9.41 5.36
N ASP A 424 13.05 8.95 5.35
CA ASP A 424 12.04 9.31 6.35
C ASP A 424 12.09 8.43 7.62
N THR A 425 12.80 7.29 7.63
CA THR A 425 12.82 6.35 8.76
C THR A 425 13.93 6.63 9.79
N ALA A 426 13.66 6.29 11.06
CA ALA A 426 14.68 6.18 12.10
C ALA A 426 15.57 4.92 11.95
N ASN A 427 15.13 3.92 11.19
CA ASN A 427 15.86 2.65 11.04
C ASN A 427 17.04 2.80 10.07
N GLU A 428 18.10 2.01 10.26
CA GLU A 428 19.30 2.11 9.42
C GLU A 428 19.09 1.66 7.99
N SER A 429 18.23 0.65 7.82
CA SER A 429 17.85 0.03 6.54
C SER A 429 16.36 0.29 6.31
N MET A 430 15.59 -0.73 5.97
CA MET A 430 14.17 -0.68 5.71
C MET A 430 13.34 -0.66 7.02
N PRO A 431 12.30 0.17 7.14
CA PRO A 431 11.39 0.16 8.29
C PRO A 431 10.47 -1.07 8.32
N HIS A 432 9.90 -1.38 9.49
CA HIS A 432 9.02 -2.55 9.70
C HIS A 432 7.86 -2.56 8.69
N PHE A 433 7.20 -1.42 8.46
CA PHE A 433 6.04 -1.42 7.56
C PHE A 433 6.40 -1.81 6.11
N VAL A 434 7.60 -1.51 5.61
CA VAL A 434 7.98 -1.88 4.23
C VAL A 434 8.31 -3.36 4.12
N PHE A 435 8.94 -3.95 5.14
CA PHE A 435 9.09 -5.41 5.26
C PHE A 435 7.73 -6.12 5.25
N MET A 436 6.76 -5.59 5.99
CA MET A 436 5.38 -6.10 5.98
C MET A 436 4.72 -5.87 4.62
N GLU A 437 4.69 -4.65 4.10
CA GLU A 437 3.98 -4.35 2.85
C GLU A 437 4.52 -5.12 1.65
N THR A 438 5.85 -5.26 1.49
CA THR A 438 6.41 -6.05 0.39
C THR A 438 6.03 -7.54 0.54
N SER A 439 6.08 -8.09 1.77
CA SER A 439 5.71 -9.49 2.01
C SER A 439 4.22 -9.76 1.81
N LEU A 440 3.38 -8.85 2.31
CA LEU A 440 1.93 -8.94 2.32
C LEU A 440 1.35 -8.75 0.91
N GLN A 441 1.78 -7.72 0.16
CA GLN A 441 1.31 -7.46 -1.19
C GLN A 441 1.62 -8.63 -2.15
N ALA A 442 2.78 -9.28 -2.01
CA ALA A 442 3.18 -10.40 -2.86
C ALA A 442 2.36 -11.68 -2.58
N ALA A 443 2.13 -12.03 -1.30
CA ALA A 443 1.28 -13.17 -0.94
C ALA A 443 -0.18 -12.96 -1.37
N LEU A 444 -0.68 -11.74 -1.17
CA LEU A 444 -2.02 -11.28 -1.56
C LEU A 444 -2.25 -11.31 -3.07
N LEU A 445 -1.25 -10.91 -3.86
CA LEU A 445 -1.31 -10.94 -5.32
C LEU A 445 -1.52 -12.37 -5.85
N MET A 446 -0.80 -13.35 -5.29
CA MET A 446 -1.00 -14.77 -5.61
C MET A 446 -2.42 -15.23 -5.28
N GLY A 447 -2.89 -14.91 -4.07
CA GLY A 447 -4.23 -15.24 -3.61
C GLY A 447 -5.30 -14.73 -4.58
N TYR A 448 -5.18 -13.47 -4.99
CA TYR A 448 -6.14 -12.84 -5.90
C TYR A 448 -6.04 -13.39 -7.33
N TYR A 449 -4.83 -13.69 -7.80
CA TYR A 449 -4.59 -14.29 -9.12
C TYR A 449 -5.20 -15.69 -9.28
N ALA A 450 -5.36 -16.45 -8.18
CA ALA A 450 -6.08 -17.73 -8.19
C ALA A 450 -7.59 -17.55 -8.46
N GLY A 451 -8.15 -16.36 -8.25
CA GLY A 451 -9.54 -16.01 -8.55
C GLY A 451 -10.60 -16.32 -7.47
N PRO A 452 -10.33 -16.22 -6.15
CA PRO A 452 -11.34 -16.49 -5.11
C PRO A 452 -12.56 -15.55 -5.19
N THR A 453 -12.40 -14.34 -5.74
CA THR A 453 -13.52 -13.41 -5.96
C THR A 453 -14.36 -13.76 -7.18
N LEU A 454 -13.85 -14.55 -8.14
CA LEU A 454 -14.60 -14.95 -9.35
C LEU A 454 -15.76 -15.92 -9.04
N VAL A 455 -15.88 -16.39 -7.79
CA VAL A 455 -17.05 -17.11 -7.27
C VAL A 455 -18.32 -16.24 -7.32
N ASP A 456 -18.19 -14.94 -7.06
CA ASP A 456 -19.24 -13.93 -7.31
C ASP A 456 -18.60 -12.67 -7.91
N PRO A 457 -18.49 -12.59 -9.25
CA PRO A 457 -17.86 -11.46 -9.94
C PRO A 457 -18.71 -10.18 -9.94
N HIS A 458 -19.90 -10.19 -9.33
CA HIS A 458 -20.78 -9.02 -9.25
C HIS A 458 -20.80 -8.38 -7.86
N ALA A 459 -20.46 -9.14 -6.82
CA ALA A 459 -20.17 -8.60 -5.49
C ALA A 459 -19.00 -7.60 -5.50
N THR A 460 -19.10 -6.57 -4.65
CA THR A 460 -17.94 -5.81 -4.20
C THR A 460 -17.08 -6.69 -3.31
N ALA A 461 -15.76 -6.63 -3.48
CA ALA A 461 -14.81 -7.40 -2.68
C ALA A 461 -13.72 -6.47 -2.13
N SER A 462 -13.82 -6.17 -0.84
CA SER A 462 -12.86 -5.38 -0.09
C SER A 462 -11.85 -6.31 0.59
N LEU A 463 -10.58 -5.95 0.51
CA LEU A 463 -9.46 -6.83 0.83
C LEU A 463 -8.83 -6.46 2.16
N ARG A 464 -8.83 -7.37 3.14
CA ARG A 464 -8.29 -7.08 4.48
C ARG A 464 -7.34 -8.18 4.92
N ASN A 465 -6.18 -7.77 5.42
CA ASN A 465 -5.36 -8.65 6.25
C ASN A 465 -6.09 -8.86 7.60
N LEU A 466 -6.03 -10.08 8.13
CA LEU A 466 -6.65 -10.47 9.40
C LEU A 466 -5.62 -10.81 10.48
N GLY A 467 -4.37 -10.97 10.08
CA GLY A 467 -3.27 -11.31 10.97
C GLY A 467 -2.16 -12.04 10.25
N GLY A 468 -1.14 -12.39 11.01
CA GLY A 468 0.01 -13.14 10.54
C GLY A 468 1.14 -13.12 11.56
N THR A 469 2.24 -13.73 11.17
CA THR A 469 3.49 -13.79 11.92
C THR A 469 4.62 -13.32 11.03
N ALA A 470 5.70 -12.83 11.62
CA ALA A 470 6.94 -12.64 10.88
C ALA A 470 8.19 -12.69 11.77
N THR A 471 9.33 -12.98 11.14
CA THR A 471 10.65 -13.01 11.77
C THR A 471 11.70 -12.48 10.80
N LEU A 472 12.52 -11.52 11.23
CA LEU A 472 13.75 -11.16 10.52
C LEU A 472 14.86 -12.13 10.93
N HIS A 473 15.53 -12.74 9.94
CA HIS A 473 16.62 -13.72 10.17
C HIS A 473 18.01 -13.08 10.09
N ARG A 474 18.16 -12.00 9.32
CA ARG A 474 19.42 -11.28 9.13
C ARG A 474 19.16 -9.79 8.95
N GLN A 475 20.03 -8.94 9.50
CA GLN A 475 20.06 -7.51 9.21
C GLN A 475 20.94 -7.27 7.97
N VAL A 476 20.38 -6.59 6.97
CA VAL A 476 21.04 -6.27 5.68
C VAL A 476 20.64 -4.84 5.29
N ASP A 477 21.57 -4.05 4.75
CA ASP A 477 21.21 -2.80 4.06
C ASP A 477 20.55 -3.15 2.72
N LEU A 478 19.27 -2.78 2.60
CA LEU A 478 18.43 -3.14 1.46
C LEU A 478 18.46 -2.11 0.34
N ARG A 479 19.20 -1.01 0.50
CA ARG A 479 19.40 0.00 -0.55
C ARG A 479 20.04 -0.62 -1.79
N ASP A 480 19.39 -0.41 -2.93
CA ASP A 480 19.72 -0.96 -4.26
C ASP A 480 19.79 -2.51 -4.30
N LYS A 481 19.10 -3.19 -3.38
CA LYS A 481 18.88 -4.65 -3.42
C LYS A 481 17.58 -4.98 -4.16
N THR A 482 17.51 -6.19 -4.69
CA THR A 482 16.25 -6.83 -5.09
C THR A 482 15.90 -7.85 -4.01
N ILE A 483 14.72 -7.72 -3.44
CA ILE A 483 14.11 -8.67 -2.52
C ILE A 483 13.34 -9.68 -3.37
N CYS A 484 13.73 -10.94 -3.30
CA CYS A 484 13.09 -12.05 -4.00
C CYS A 484 12.25 -12.84 -3.00
N GLN A 485 10.94 -12.97 -3.24
CA GLN A 485 10.02 -13.66 -2.34
C GLN A 485 9.39 -14.88 -2.99
N HIS A 486 9.47 -15.99 -2.27
CA HIS A 486 8.65 -17.18 -2.49
C HIS A 486 7.44 -17.15 -1.54
N SER A 487 6.25 -17.43 -2.05
CA SER A 487 5.02 -17.54 -1.22
C SER A 487 4.22 -18.77 -1.61
N ARG A 488 3.52 -19.41 -0.66
CA ARG A 488 2.64 -20.56 -0.92
C ARG A 488 1.24 -20.33 -0.34
N LEU A 489 0.21 -20.66 -1.11
CA LEU A 489 -1.18 -20.71 -0.66
C LEU A 489 -1.38 -22.03 0.12
N LEU A 490 -1.58 -21.92 1.43
CA LEU A 490 -1.75 -23.05 2.34
C LEU A 490 -3.21 -23.53 2.39
N SER A 491 -4.16 -22.59 2.35
CA SER A 491 -5.59 -22.89 2.35
C SER A 491 -6.40 -21.77 1.71
N THR A 492 -7.54 -22.13 1.11
CA THR A 492 -8.64 -21.20 0.79
C THR A 492 -9.93 -21.73 1.42
N THR A 493 -10.72 -20.86 2.03
CA THR A 493 -12.03 -21.18 2.59
C THR A 493 -13.05 -20.19 2.04
N ILE A 494 -14.04 -20.68 1.31
CA ILE A 494 -15.15 -19.86 0.81
C ILE A 494 -16.27 -19.87 1.85
N LEU A 495 -16.81 -18.70 2.17
CA LEU A 495 -17.87 -18.46 3.13
C LEU A 495 -18.97 -17.61 2.48
N PRO A 496 -20.20 -17.53 3.04
CA PRO A 496 -21.18 -16.56 2.59
C PRO A 496 -20.61 -15.14 2.68
N GLY A 497 -20.64 -14.41 1.56
CA GLY A 497 -20.15 -13.03 1.47
C GLY A 497 -18.64 -12.83 1.67
N SER A 498 -17.83 -13.89 1.80
CA SER A 498 -16.38 -13.73 1.99
C SER A 498 -15.56 -14.94 1.57
N SER A 499 -14.25 -14.75 1.36
CA SER A 499 -13.30 -15.85 1.22
C SER A 499 -12.04 -15.56 2.02
N LEU A 500 -11.49 -16.57 2.68
CA LEU A 500 -10.30 -16.49 3.52
C LEU A 500 -9.16 -17.28 2.89
N GLN A 501 -7.94 -16.75 2.91
CA GLN A 501 -6.75 -17.40 2.37
C GLN A 501 -5.56 -17.26 3.31
N THR A 502 -4.92 -18.40 3.61
CA THR A 502 -3.73 -18.48 4.48
C THR A 502 -2.51 -18.75 3.62
N PHE A 503 -1.40 -18.09 3.93
CA PHE A 503 -0.17 -18.14 3.17
C PHE A 503 1.03 -18.30 4.10
N ASP A 504 2.08 -18.97 3.61
CA ASP A 504 3.44 -18.70 4.07
C ASP A 504 4.23 -17.93 3.02
N TYR A 505 5.29 -17.27 3.48
CA TYR A 505 6.22 -16.55 2.62
C TYR A 505 7.64 -16.55 3.18
N THR A 506 8.62 -16.45 2.28
CA THR A 506 10.04 -16.28 2.58
C THR A 506 10.63 -15.28 1.60
N LEU A 507 11.15 -14.18 2.14
CA LEU A 507 11.90 -13.15 1.44
C LEU A 507 13.39 -13.50 1.54
N SER A 508 14.10 -13.27 0.44
CA SER A 508 15.53 -13.53 0.30
C SER A 508 16.22 -12.38 -0.43
N VAL A 509 17.49 -12.17 -0.12
CA VAL A 509 18.38 -11.23 -0.81
C VAL A 509 19.71 -11.91 -1.02
N ASP A 510 20.25 -11.80 -2.23
CA ASP A 510 21.49 -12.44 -2.66
C ASP A 510 21.50 -13.99 -2.47
N GLY A 511 20.31 -14.60 -2.52
CA GLY A 511 20.11 -16.05 -2.38
C GLY A 511 19.96 -16.56 -0.93
N GLU A 512 20.09 -15.69 0.06
CA GLU A 512 19.97 -16.03 1.48
C GLU A 512 18.65 -15.52 2.08
N THR A 513 17.99 -16.34 2.90
CA THR A 513 16.77 -15.95 3.64
C THR A 513 17.00 -14.69 4.47
N LEU A 514 16.07 -13.75 4.36
CA LEU A 514 16.10 -12.46 5.06
C LEU A 514 14.98 -12.38 6.10
N TYR A 515 13.75 -12.68 5.68
CA TYR A 515 12.53 -12.48 6.46
C TYR A 515 11.51 -13.58 6.07
N SER A 516 10.76 -14.12 7.02
CA SER A 516 9.73 -15.13 6.72
C SER A 516 8.55 -15.01 7.67
N GLY A 517 7.42 -15.59 7.30
CA GLY A 517 6.25 -15.61 8.16
C GLY A 517 5.03 -16.25 7.50
N GLU A 518 3.91 -16.17 8.22
CA GLU A 518 2.59 -16.55 7.72
C GLU A 518 1.66 -15.34 7.68
N THR A 519 0.61 -15.40 6.87
CA THR A 519 -0.40 -14.33 6.80
C THR A 519 -1.76 -14.86 6.40
N LEU A 520 -2.82 -14.25 6.96
CA LEU A 520 -4.21 -14.56 6.66
C LEU A 520 -4.88 -13.32 6.05
N PHE A 521 -5.40 -13.47 4.84
CA PHE A 521 -6.22 -12.45 4.17
C PHE A 521 -7.67 -12.89 4.04
N GLY A 522 -8.57 -11.92 3.99
CA GLY A 522 -9.95 -12.11 3.59
C GLY A 522 -10.39 -11.12 2.52
N TYR A 523 -11.19 -11.62 1.58
CA TYR A 523 -11.96 -10.82 0.63
C TYR A 523 -13.39 -10.79 1.15
N PHE A 524 -13.93 -9.60 1.39
CA PHE A 524 -15.20 -9.41 2.08
C PHE A 524 -16.17 -8.56 1.25
N SER A 525 -17.43 -8.98 1.20
CA SER A 525 -18.53 -8.12 0.74
C SER A 525 -18.72 -6.93 1.69
N ASP A 526 -19.42 -5.90 1.20
CA ASP A 526 -19.76 -4.74 2.03
C ASP A 526 -20.61 -5.11 3.25
N GLU A 527 -21.48 -6.12 3.13
CA GLU A 527 -22.28 -6.67 4.23
C GLU A 527 -21.41 -7.39 5.28
N ALA A 528 -20.44 -8.19 4.82
CA ALA A 528 -19.50 -8.88 5.70
C ALA A 528 -18.54 -7.91 6.42
N LEU A 529 -18.21 -6.77 5.82
CA LEU A 529 -17.47 -5.70 6.50
C LEU A 529 -18.33 -4.85 7.44
N ALA A 530 -19.62 -4.65 7.15
CA ALA A 530 -20.52 -3.86 7.99
C ALA A 530 -20.78 -4.50 9.37
N THR A 531 -20.52 -5.80 9.52
CA THR A 531 -20.78 -6.60 10.72
C THR A 531 -19.53 -6.83 11.60
N GLN A 532 -18.45 -6.05 11.39
CA GLN A 532 -17.21 -6.17 12.17
C GLN A 532 -17.41 -5.88 13.67
N THR A 533 -17.07 -6.86 14.51
CA THR A 533 -17.23 -6.82 15.98
C THR A 533 -15.92 -6.55 16.75
N GLY A 534 -14.82 -6.22 16.08
CA GLY A 534 -13.52 -6.02 16.74
C GLY A 534 -12.88 -7.32 17.21
N LEU A 535 -11.79 -7.20 17.98
CA LEU A 535 -11.05 -8.36 18.52
C LEU A 535 -11.78 -9.06 19.66
N ASP A 536 -12.62 -8.33 20.40
CA ASP A 536 -13.28 -8.81 21.61
C ASP A 536 -14.78 -9.14 21.36
N ALA A 537 -15.14 -9.54 20.13
CA ALA A 537 -16.48 -9.99 19.72
C ALA A 537 -17.64 -9.03 20.10
N GLY A 538 -17.39 -7.73 20.01
CA GLY A 538 -18.34 -6.64 20.31
C GLY A 538 -18.32 -6.19 21.77
N ALA A 539 -17.59 -6.87 22.65
CA ALA A 539 -17.39 -6.42 24.01
C ALA A 539 -16.46 -5.20 24.06
N THR A 540 -16.82 -4.18 24.83
CA THR A 540 -15.94 -3.03 25.07
C THR A 540 -14.80 -3.43 26.01
N ARG A 541 -13.59 -3.61 25.47
CA ARG A 541 -12.34 -3.71 26.24
C ARG A 541 -11.65 -2.34 26.26
N PRO A 542 -11.64 -1.60 27.39
CA PRO A 542 -10.89 -0.35 27.50
C PRO A 542 -9.38 -0.60 27.46
N SER A 543 -8.60 0.44 27.15
CA SER A 543 -7.16 0.47 27.36
C SER A 543 -6.81 0.30 28.85
N TRP A 544 -5.63 -0.27 29.14
CA TRP A 544 -5.12 -0.48 30.49
C TRP A 544 -5.13 0.81 31.30
N ILE A 545 -4.74 1.94 30.70
CA ILE A 545 -4.74 3.25 31.37
C ILE A 545 -6.15 3.74 31.72
N ALA A 546 -7.16 3.44 30.89
CA ALA A 546 -8.56 3.77 31.12
C ALA A 546 -9.24 2.81 32.13
N ALA A 547 -8.72 1.58 32.26
CA ALA A 547 -9.20 0.59 33.23
C ALA A 547 -8.74 0.87 34.69
N GLN A 548 -7.78 1.76 34.91
CA GLN A 548 -7.26 2.04 36.25
C GLN A 548 -8.26 2.81 37.14
N GLN A 549 -8.46 2.35 38.37
CA GLN A 549 -9.33 3.01 39.36
C GLN A 549 -8.84 4.42 39.74
N ILE A 550 -7.53 4.62 39.76
CA ILE A 550 -6.87 5.91 39.97
C ILE A 550 -6.07 6.17 38.71
N ARG A 551 -6.32 7.30 38.04
CA ARG A 551 -5.61 7.67 36.82
C ARG A 551 -4.08 7.70 37.10
N PRO A 552 -3.26 6.91 36.40
CA PRO A 552 -1.82 6.92 36.60
C PRO A 552 -1.21 8.29 36.34
N ARG A 553 -0.09 8.56 37.00
CA ARG A 553 0.74 9.71 36.63
C ARG A 553 1.40 9.42 35.29
N THR A 554 1.12 10.26 34.29
CA THR A 554 1.82 10.22 33.01
C THR A 554 2.94 11.26 32.95
N ARG A 555 3.95 10.96 32.13
CA ARG A 555 4.98 11.88 31.66
C ARG A 555 4.90 11.91 30.13
N ARG A 556 5.10 13.06 29.50
CA ARG A 556 4.97 13.19 28.03
C ARG A 556 6.33 13.30 27.35
N ILE A 557 6.52 12.49 26.32
CA ILE A 557 7.57 12.65 25.31
C ILE A 557 6.97 13.52 24.19
N ASP A 558 7.60 14.67 23.90
CA ASP A 558 7.20 15.56 22.81
C ASP A 558 8.04 15.23 21.56
N VAL A 559 7.48 14.36 20.72
CA VAL A 559 8.16 13.77 19.56
C VAL A 559 8.22 14.77 18.41
N ALA A 560 7.15 15.57 18.24
CA ALA A 560 7.14 16.69 17.31
C ALA A 560 8.26 17.70 17.61
N ALA A 561 8.49 18.04 18.88
CA ALA A 561 9.63 18.88 19.28
C ALA A 561 10.98 18.17 19.05
N ARG A 562 11.11 16.88 19.38
CA ARG A 562 12.37 16.12 19.19
C ARG A 562 12.79 16.06 17.72
N ARG A 563 11.85 16.04 16.77
CA ARG A 563 12.19 16.09 15.33
C ARG A 563 13.05 17.31 14.96
N GLY A 564 12.92 18.44 15.66
CA GLY A 564 13.74 19.65 15.49
C GLY A 564 15.05 19.69 16.28
N ALA A 565 15.36 18.69 17.12
CA ALA A 565 16.56 18.69 17.97
C ALA A 565 17.85 18.47 17.16
N THR A 566 19.00 18.95 17.66
CA THR A 566 20.31 18.73 17.02
C THR A 566 21.11 17.60 17.66
N ASP A 567 20.43 16.67 18.36
CA ASP A 567 21.07 15.46 18.87
C ASP A 567 21.44 14.47 17.73
N ARG A 568 22.23 13.46 18.09
CA ARG A 568 22.65 12.38 17.18
C ARG A 568 21.64 11.23 17.09
N MET A 569 20.51 11.29 17.79
CA MET A 569 19.62 10.14 17.91
C MET A 569 18.75 10.00 16.65
N PRO A 570 18.64 8.78 16.09
CA PRO A 570 17.77 8.51 14.95
C PRO A 570 16.31 8.91 15.24
N ARG A 571 15.57 9.22 14.18
CA ARG A 571 14.19 9.74 14.25
C ARG A 571 13.47 9.55 12.93
N SER A 572 12.16 9.30 12.98
CA SER A 572 11.33 9.26 11.78
C SER A 572 10.78 10.65 11.46
N VAL A 573 10.85 11.02 10.19
CA VAL A 573 10.54 12.36 9.64
C VAL A 573 9.63 12.24 8.40
N GLY A 574 9.30 13.37 7.78
CA GLY A 574 8.57 13.41 6.52
C GLY A 574 7.24 12.65 6.58
N LYS A 575 7.06 11.69 5.67
CA LYS A 575 5.86 10.84 5.57
C LYS A 575 5.77 9.75 6.64
N LEU A 576 6.87 9.47 7.35
CA LEU A 576 6.91 8.58 8.52
C LEU A 576 6.88 9.32 9.85
N ALA A 577 6.52 10.62 9.88
CA ALA A 577 6.16 11.31 11.11
C ALA A 577 4.77 10.85 11.61
N LEU A 578 4.66 9.63 12.17
CA LEU A 578 3.37 8.96 12.42
C LEU A 578 2.69 9.33 13.75
N LEU A 579 3.39 10.02 14.65
CA LEU A 579 2.90 10.42 15.96
C LEU A 579 3.60 11.71 16.45
N ASP A 580 2.92 12.52 17.25
CA ASP A 580 3.43 13.82 17.73
C ASP A 580 3.85 13.81 19.20
N TRP A 581 3.27 12.93 20.01
CA TRP A 581 3.66 12.73 21.41
C TRP A 581 3.38 11.29 21.86
N VAL A 582 4.02 10.92 22.97
CA VAL A 582 3.74 9.67 23.71
C VAL A 582 3.54 10.03 25.17
N ASP A 583 2.42 9.63 25.78
CA ASP A 583 2.25 9.66 27.24
C ASP A 583 2.75 8.32 27.83
N VAL A 584 3.67 8.41 28.79
CA VAL A 584 4.36 7.28 29.41
C VAL A 584 3.92 7.14 30.87
N VAL A 585 3.64 5.91 31.29
CA VAL A 585 3.52 5.52 32.70
C VAL A 585 4.71 4.60 32.99
N ASP A 586 5.76 5.14 33.62
CA ASP A 586 7.07 4.48 33.70
C ASP A 586 7.00 3.10 34.42
N ASP A 587 6.29 3.00 35.56
CA ASP A 587 6.05 1.73 36.30
C ASP A 587 4.72 1.04 35.90
N GLY A 588 4.27 1.22 34.65
CA GLY A 588 2.93 0.84 34.19
C GLY A 588 2.86 -0.37 33.25
N GLY A 589 1.66 -0.63 32.73
CA GLY A 589 1.37 -1.63 31.69
C GLY A 589 1.14 -3.03 32.26
N GLU A 590 0.82 -4.00 31.38
CA GLU A 590 0.51 -5.38 31.79
C GLU A 590 1.73 -6.11 32.43
N PHE A 591 2.96 -5.68 32.12
CA PHE A 591 4.20 -6.28 32.64
C PHE A 591 4.92 -5.43 33.71
N GLY A 592 4.45 -4.21 34.00
CA GLY A 592 5.03 -3.32 35.00
C GLY A 592 6.40 -2.70 34.64
N LEU A 593 6.79 -2.71 33.36
CA LEU A 593 8.05 -2.11 32.86
C LEU A 593 7.81 -0.82 32.05
N GLY A 594 6.57 -0.39 31.89
CA GLY A 594 6.19 0.78 31.11
C GLY A 594 4.89 0.58 30.34
N CYS A 595 4.02 1.59 30.38
CA CYS A 595 2.91 1.73 29.43
C CYS A 595 3.13 2.98 28.58
N LEU A 596 3.08 2.85 27.26
CA LEU A 596 3.04 3.96 26.32
C LEU A 596 1.62 4.12 25.81
N HIS A 597 1.10 5.34 25.82
CA HIS A 597 -0.25 5.68 25.36
C HIS A 597 -0.22 6.90 24.46
N LEU A 598 -0.93 6.84 23.33
CA LEU A 598 -1.10 7.98 22.45
C LEU A 598 -2.45 7.92 21.71
N ILE A 599 -2.95 9.09 21.32
CA ILE A 599 -4.14 9.23 20.50
C ILE A 599 -3.73 10.04 19.28
N ARG A 600 -3.80 9.40 18.11
CA ARG A 600 -3.52 10.01 16.81
C ARG A 600 -4.84 10.40 16.14
N PRO A 601 -5.14 11.69 15.92
CA PRO A 601 -6.25 12.11 15.05
C PRO A 601 -6.07 11.56 13.63
N ILE A 602 -7.16 11.16 12.98
CA ILE A 602 -7.13 10.72 11.59
C ILE A 602 -7.52 11.90 10.70
N ASP A 603 -6.62 12.35 9.82
CA ASP A 603 -6.95 13.33 8.78
C ASP A 603 -7.43 12.57 7.53
N PRO A 604 -8.63 12.83 6.99
CA PRO A 604 -9.09 12.23 5.73
C PRO A 604 -8.16 12.47 4.53
N HIS A 605 -7.27 13.47 4.61
CA HIS A 605 -6.30 13.83 3.58
C HIS A 605 -4.88 13.28 3.87
N ASP A 606 -4.74 12.40 4.87
CA ASP A 606 -3.46 11.74 5.13
C ASP A 606 -3.00 10.97 3.88
N TRP A 607 -1.73 11.15 3.54
CA TRP A 607 -1.19 10.84 2.22
C TRP A 607 -1.36 9.39 1.77
N TYR A 608 -1.45 8.46 2.72
CA TYR A 608 -1.60 7.03 2.43
C TYR A 608 -3.02 6.67 1.97
N PHE A 609 -4.05 7.49 2.22
CA PHE A 609 -5.41 7.20 1.73
C PHE A 609 -5.49 7.33 0.19
N ASP A 610 -4.69 8.20 -0.41
CA ASP A 610 -4.52 8.31 -1.88
C ASP A 610 -3.62 7.21 -2.47
N ARG A 611 -3.15 6.26 -1.66
CA ARG A 611 -2.16 5.23 -2.03
C ARG A 611 -2.61 3.82 -1.70
N HIS A 612 -3.24 3.63 -0.55
CA HIS A 612 -3.60 2.33 -0.02
C HIS A 612 -5.03 1.97 -0.44
N PHE A 613 -5.11 1.08 -1.44
CA PHE A 613 -6.30 0.60 -2.13
C PHE A 613 -7.17 1.69 -2.77
N HIS A 614 -6.93 1.93 -4.07
CA HIS A 614 -7.75 2.82 -4.88
C HIS A 614 -9.24 2.39 -4.87
N LEU A 615 -10.15 3.35 -4.60
CA LEU A 615 -11.59 3.14 -4.38
C LEU A 615 -11.98 2.38 -3.10
N ASP A 616 -11.03 2.01 -2.22
CA ASP A 616 -11.27 1.34 -0.94
C ASP A 616 -10.34 1.88 0.18
N PRO A 617 -10.29 3.21 0.40
CA PRO A 617 -9.27 3.84 1.23
C PRO A 617 -9.39 3.43 2.70
N VAL A 618 -8.26 2.95 3.25
CA VAL A 618 -8.10 2.46 4.62
C VAL A 618 -6.66 2.70 5.05
N ILE A 619 -6.38 2.90 6.35
CA ILE A 619 -4.99 2.97 6.84
C ILE A 619 -4.31 1.60 6.63
N PRO A 620 -3.08 1.53 6.08
CA PRO A 620 -2.29 0.30 6.08
C PRO A 620 -2.09 -0.23 7.52
N GLY A 621 -2.42 -1.50 7.77
CA GLY A 621 -2.22 -2.11 9.09
C GLY A 621 -0.74 -2.10 9.51
N SER A 622 0.16 -2.22 8.53
CA SER A 622 1.61 -2.07 8.65
C SER A 622 2.06 -0.69 9.20
N LEU A 623 1.36 0.40 8.87
CA LEU A 623 1.61 1.72 9.48
C LEU A 623 1.10 1.81 10.93
N GLY A 624 0.10 0.98 11.29
CA GLY A 624 -0.27 0.77 12.69
C GLY A 624 0.87 0.14 13.50
N VAL A 625 1.53 -0.89 12.93
CA VAL A 625 2.73 -1.50 13.51
C VAL A 625 3.89 -0.49 13.60
N GLU A 626 4.16 0.26 12.54
CA GLU A 626 5.22 1.29 12.53
C GLU A 626 4.96 2.40 13.56
N THR A 627 3.70 2.74 13.84
CA THR A 627 3.34 3.71 14.90
C THR A 627 3.74 3.18 16.28
N VAL A 628 3.56 1.88 16.53
CA VAL A 628 4.04 1.22 17.77
C VAL A 628 5.57 1.17 17.81
N VAL A 629 6.23 0.79 16.71
CA VAL A 629 7.70 0.81 16.59
C VAL A 629 8.25 2.19 16.96
N GLN A 630 7.70 3.26 16.37
CA GLN A 630 8.12 4.63 16.66
C GLN A 630 7.87 5.02 18.12
N ALA A 631 6.72 4.65 18.71
CA ALA A 631 6.47 4.93 20.13
C ALA A 631 7.54 4.30 21.05
N VAL A 632 7.97 3.07 20.74
CA VAL A 632 9.05 2.39 21.48
C VAL A 632 10.41 3.02 21.21
N GLN A 633 10.74 3.37 19.95
CA GLN A 633 11.97 4.08 19.60
C GLN A 633 12.12 5.40 20.39
N GLU A 634 11.04 6.19 20.44
CA GLU A 634 10.99 7.45 21.20
C GLU A 634 11.16 7.21 22.71
N TRP A 635 10.49 6.19 23.27
CA TRP A 635 10.65 5.79 24.67
C TRP A 635 12.08 5.31 24.99
N MET A 636 12.73 4.56 24.11
CA MET A 636 14.10 4.08 24.33
C MET A 636 15.10 5.24 24.45
N ILE A 637 14.95 6.25 23.58
CA ILE A 637 15.79 7.46 23.60
C ILE A 637 15.56 8.26 24.89
N ASP A 638 14.30 8.48 25.24
CA ASP A 638 13.87 9.24 26.40
C ASP A 638 14.24 8.56 27.75
N ALA A 639 14.22 7.23 27.79
CA ALA A 639 14.77 6.42 28.89
C ALA A 639 16.31 6.45 28.97
N GLY A 640 16.99 7.09 28.01
CA GLY A 640 18.44 7.30 27.99
C GLY A 640 19.26 6.17 27.36
N HIS A 641 18.62 5.18 26.73
CA HIS A 641 19.33 4.10 26.05
C HIS A 641 20.11 4.64 24.83
N GLY A 642 21.33 4.11 24.63
CA GLY A 642 22.23 4.55 23.56
C GLY A 642 22.74 5.99 23.68
N SER A 643 22.57 6.65 24.83
CA SER A 643 23.06 8.01 25.06
C SER A 643 24.60 8.11 25.01
N ASP A 644 25.30 7.02 25.30
CA ASP A 644 26.74 6.84 25.21
C ASP A 644 27.23 6.40 23.81
N TYR A 645 26.46 5.57 23.10
CA TYR A 645 26.76 5.00 21.77
C TYR A 645 27.31 6.04 20.80
N ALA A 646 28.45 5.76 20.15
CA ALA A 646 29.08 6.70 19.23
C ALA A 646 28.16 7.09 18.06
N GLU A 647 27.59 6.09 17.39
CA GLU A 647 26.76 6.24 16.19
C GLU A 647 25.46 5.42 16.33
N PRO A 648 24.51 5.88 17.19
CA PRO A 648 23.28 5.15 17.47
C PRO A 648 22.42 4.99 16.22
N GLY A 649 21.75 3.85 16.08
CA GLY A 649 20.78 3.58 15.03
C GLY A 649 19.80 2.48 15.44
N PHE A 650 18.61 2.47 14.81
CA PHE A 650 17.59 1.47 15.07
C PHE A 650 17.58 0.37 13.99
N ALA A 651 17.25 -0.84 14.41
CA ALA A 651 16.99 -1.97 13.54
C ALA A 651 15.85 -2.85 14.07
N ILE A 652 15.42 -3.79 13.23
CA ILE A 652 14.57 -4.91 13.63
C ILE A 652 15.49 -5.99 14.22
N PRO A 653 15.28 -6.48 15.44
CA PRO A 653 16.10 -7.53 16.04
C PRO A 653 15.94 -8.85 15.27
N THR A 654 17.03 -9.60 15.11
CA THR A 654 16.98 -10.91 14.44
C THR A 654 16.45 -12.01 15.37
N GLY A 655 15.73 -12.98 14.81
CA GLY A 655 15.23 -14.16 15.53
C GLY A 655 14.05 -13.91 16.48
N VAL A 656 13.60 -12.66 16.64
CA VAL A 656 12.36 -12.32 17.35
C VAL A 656 11.20 -12.48 16.37
N ALA A 657 10.34 -13.48 16.62
CA ALA A 657 9.07 -13.61 15.92
C ALA A 657 8.06 -12.66 16.57
N PHE A 658 7.26 -11.97 15.75
CA PHE A 658 6.12 -11.17 16.22
C PHE A 658 4.84 -11.57 15.49
N ASP A 659 3.72 -11.45 16.19
CA ASP A 659 2.38 -11.75 15.73
C ASP A 659 1.57 -10.45 15.61
N TRP A 660 0.64 -10.39 14.65
CA TRP A 660 -0.38 -9.35 14.60
C TRP A 660 -1.75 -9.95 14.27
N LYS A 661 -2.81 -9.29 14.75
CA LYS A 661 -4.21 -9.64 14.45
C LYS A 661 -5.00 -8.37 14.16
N TYR A 662 -5.83 -8.41 13.13
CA TYR A 662 -6.72 -7.32 12.75
C TYR A 662 -8.17 -7.81 12.67
N ARG A 663 -9.09 -7.13 13.36
CA ARG A 663 -10.55 -7.36 13.32
C ARG A 663 -11.32 -6.05 13.12
N GLY A 664 -10.76 -5.16 12.30
CA GLY A 664 -11.34 -3.88 11.95
C GLY A 664 -10.43 -3.12 10.99
N GLN A 665 -10.83 -1.90 10.65
CA GLN A 665 -10.19 -1.08 9.61
C GLN A 665 -10.29 0.40 9.97
N PHE A 666 -9.18 1.15 9.98
CA PHE A 666 -9.25 2.61 10.15
C PHE A 666 -9.55 3.27 8.79
N LEU A 667 -10.67 4.00 8.71
CA LEU A 667 -11.20 4.65 7.52
C LEU A 667 -10.99 6.17 7.59
N PRO A 668 -11.04 6.90 6.46
CA PRO A 668 -11.00 8.37 6.45
C PRO A 668 -12.11 9.05 7.29
N SER A 669 -13.17 8.33 7.63
CA SER A 669 -14.30 8.82 8.42
C SER A 669 -14.17 8.59 9.93
N ASP A 670 -13.16 7.86 10.40
CA ASP A 670 -12.92 7.67 11.83
C ASP A 670 -12.27 8.93 12.44
N GLU A 671 -12.53 9.19 13.73
CA GLU A 671 -12.03 10.40 14.40
C GLU A 671 -10.54 10.29 14.79
N HIS A 672 -10.16 9.17 15.39
CA HIS A 672 -8.81 8.94 15.90
C HIS A 672 -8.49 7.45 16.04
N CYS A 673 -7.20 7.16 16.10
CA CYS A 673 -6.62 5.90 16.51
C CYS A 673 -6.06 6.08 17.94
N GLU A 674 -6.56 5.32 18.91
CA GLU A 674 -5.93 5.17 20.22
C GLU A 674 -4.96 3.99 20.16
N VAL A 675 -3.74 4.17 20.67
CA VAL A 675 -2.68 3.15 20.69
C VAL A 675 -2.17 3.01 22.12
N GLU A 676 -2.04 1.78 22.57
CA GLU A 676 -1.41 1.44 23.85
C GLU A 676 -0.36 0.35 23.65
N VAL A 677 0.79 0.51 24.31
CA VAL A 677 1.96 -0.36 24.20
C VAL A 677 2.44 -0.73 25.59
N HIS A 678 2.70 -2.01 25.83
CA HIS A 678 3.21 -2.53 27.09
C HIS A 678 4.65 -3.02 26.90
N ILE A 679 5.59 -2.39 27.61
CA ILE A 679 6.99 -2.83 27.61
C ILE A 679 7.06 -4.21 28.27
N LYS A 680 7.43 -5.24 27.52
CA LYS A 680 7.38 -6.65 27.96
C LYS A 680 8.74 -7.16 28.42
N SER A 681 9.80 -6.76 27.75
CA SER A 681 11.17 -6.98 28.20
C SER A 681 12.15 -5.94 27.65
N VAL A 682 13.24 -5.71 28.38
CA VAL A 682 14.33 -4.81 27.99
C VAL A 682 15.65 -5.57 28.22
N HIS A 683 16.35 -5.89 27.14
CA HIS A 683 17.61 -6.61 27.16
C HIS A 683 18.75 -5.66 26.82
N VAL A 684 19.53 -5.26 27.83
CA VAL A 684 20.68 -4.36 27.66
C VAL A 684 21.96 -5.19 27.50
N GLY A 685 22.55 -5.15 26.31
CA GLY A 685 23.88 -5.67 26.00
C GLY A 685 24.95 -4.57 26.04
N GLU A 686 26.18 -4.91 25.67
CA GLU A 686 27.33 -3.98 25.69
C GLU A 686 27.21 -2.87 24.64
N HIS A 687 26.64 -3.18 23.47
CA HIS A 687 26.54 -2.28 22.31
C HIS A 687 25.15 -2.24 21.66
N ALA A 688 24.16 -2.92 22.25
CA ALA A 688 22.78 -2.97 21.77
C ALA A 688 21.78 -3.07 22.93
N VAL A 689 20.59 -2.50 22.75
CA VAL A 689 19.41 -2.71 23.60
C VAL A 689 18.28 -3.25 22.74
N VAL A 690 17.72 -4.40 23.11
CA VAL A 690 16.53 -4.98 22.46
C VAL A 690 15.35 -4.86 23.40
N VAL A 691 14.27 -4.23 22.92
CA VAL A 691 13.00 -4.09 23.63
C VAL A 691 11.95 -4.93 22.91
N VAL A 692 11.17 -5.70 23.66
CA VAL A 692 10.02 -6.44 23.13
C VAL A 692 8.76 -5.87 23.77
N VAL A 693 7.70 -5.70 22.99
CA VAL A 693 6.42 -5.13 23.43
C VAL A 693 5.23 -5.93 22.93
N ASP A 694 4.15 -5.90 23.70
CA ASP A 694 2.80 -6.22 23.22
C ASP A 694 2.01 -4.91 23.09
N ALA A 695 1.10 -4.81 22.12
CA ALA A 695 0.35 -3.58 21.86
C ALA A 695 -1.08 -3.83 21.42
N SER A 696 -1.93 -2.82 21.54
CA SER A 696 -3.29 -2.82 21.01
C SER A 696 -3.66 -1.47 20.42
N LEU A 697 -4.53 -1.47 19.41
CA LEU A 697 -5.04 -0.26 18.78
C LEU A 697 -6.57 -0.29 18.71
N TRP A 698 -7.17 0.86 18.99
CA TRP A 698 -8.61 1.05 19.11
C TRP A 698 -9.12 2.13 18.15
N LYS A 699 -10.32 1.89 17.63
CA LYS A 699 -11.27 2.95 17.29
C LYS A 699 -12.00 3.39 18.57
N PRO A 700 -12.69 4.55 18.58
CA PRO A 700 -13.59 4.93 19.66
C PRO A 700 -14.50 3.78 20.14
N GLY A 701 -14.18 3.20 21.31
CA GLY A 701 -14.94 2.11 21.93
C GLY A 701 -14.71 0.68 21.38
N LEU A 702 -13.83 0.47 20.40
CA LEU A 702 -13.63 -0.85 19.76
C LEU A 702 -12.14 -1.17 19.52
N ARG A 703 -11.63 -2.20 20.20
CA ARG A 703 -10.27 -2.73 19.98
C ARG A 703 -10.25 -3.51 18.67
N ILE A 704 -9.37 -3.13 17.74
CA ILE A 704 -9.34 -3.74 16.40
C ILE A 704 -7.99 -4.35 16.02
N TYR A 705 -6.86 -3.83 16.53
CA TYR A 705 -5.54 -4.44 16.31
C TYR A 705 -4.93 -4.91 17.63
N GLU A 706 -4.19 -6.01 17.56
CA GLU A 706 -3.39 -6.59 18.66
C GLU A 706 -2.06 -7.05 18.07
N LEU A 707 -0.96 -6.64 18.69
CA LEU A 707 0.41 -7.03 18.33
C LEU A 707 1.02 -7.77 19.52
N THR A 708 1.80 -8.82 19.26
CA THR A 708 2.46 -9.61 20.31
C THR A 708 3.91 -9.85 19.92
N ASP A 709 4.81 -9.71 20.90
CA ASP A 709 6.26 -9.92 20.78
C ASP A 709 6.95 -9.07 19.69
N LEU A 710 6.46 -7.83 19.47
CA LEU A 710 7.10 -6.88 18.55
C LEU A 710 8.45 -6.41 19.13
N GLY A 711 9.55 -6.79 18.47
CA GLY A 711 10.91 -6.40 18.85
C GLY A 711 11.42 -5.14 18.17
N ILE A 712 12.13 -4.28 18.91
CA ILE A 712 12.85 -3.09 18.44
C ILE A 712 14.28 -3.14 19.00
N GLU A 713 15.29 -2.89 18.16
CA GLU A 713 16.71 -2.85 18.55
C GLU A 713 17.32 -1.46 18.35
N LEU A 714 18.08 -0.97 19.35
CA LEU A 714 18.91 0.24 19.30
C LEU A 714 20.37 -0.15 19.57
N HIS A 715 21.30 0.16 18.67
CA HIS A 715 22.70 -0.24 18.80
C HIS A 715 23.71 0.84 18.38
N ASP A 716 24.98 0.66 18.75
CA ASP A 716 26.09 1.49 18.26
C ASP A 716 26.68 0.90 16.98
N ARG A 717 26.34 1.47 15.83
CA ARG A 717 26.86 1.04 14.51
C ARG A 717 28.37 0.93 14.49
N LYS A 718 29.05 1.87 15.15
CA LYS A 718 30.51 1.96 15.15
C LYS A 718 31.18 0.82 15.92
N ALA A 719 30.47 0.24 16.88
CA ALA A 719 30.93 -0.91 17.64
C ALA A 719 30.66 -2.22 16.87
N ILE A 720 29.51 -2.34 16.21
CA ILE A 720 29.12 -3.54 15.44
C ILE A 720 29.89 -3.69 14.13
N GLN A 721 30.40 -2.59 13.54
CA GLN A 721 31.23 -2.61 12.32
C GLN A 721 32.72 -2.93 12.55
N ARG A 722 33.14 -3.29 13.77
CA ARG A 722 34.54 -3.52 14.16
C ARG A 722 34.83 -4.97 14.54
#